data_AF-A0A2E7RHF0-F1
#
_entry.id   AF-A0A2E7RHF0-F1
#
_cell.length_a   1.000
_cell.length_b   1.000
_cell.length_c   1.000
_cell.angle_alpha   90.00
_cell.angle_beta   90.00
_cell.angle_gamma   90.00
#
_symmetry.space_group_name_H-M   'P 1'
#
loop_
_entity.id
_entity.type
_entity.pdbx_description
1 polymer ?
#
loop_
_entity_poly.entity_id
_entity_poly.type
_entity_poly.pdbx_seq_one_letter_code
_entity_poly.pdbx_strand_id
1 'polypeptide(L)'
;MPLLPFLLILAAQDAGTVEALHSLGGPSPGSLLGYSMTWVSDHDGDELPDLFVGAPGVGVRANGAGAAFLFSSKDGQKLLSIMSRTENARLGSAIAELGDLTGDGVRDFLLGIPGIVGEGPEQGCVRFVNGKSAQTFNQITGVQAGEKMGTSVVVPGDLDGDGTLDFIVGSPGFGGKAGNECGAVRAFSGRSREMLYEIEGANRRGQFGQSLASLPDIDGDQIPDCLVGSLSSGEVTVLSGAFGDVIHVIKGNPANQFGKAFCSMGDLDGDRVPDYAIGEPLADGEEPGCGKVHIYSGRNGTILRTIEGAVPDAKLGSSLAPLDVGSRNGGPDLLAGAPGKESGGTCVLLDPLSGALLMNFTGFYEGGEAGHAVVGLNRMDPLGLTPSQAIAKEGALLAFSAPKAAGSGGANHGSISFFRWKPSDSDLEESDAVGGLLAFSATSASAAAKDVLENDLEFDQEKWKKVSDPLGRWTLWSSVKPDLAKETADLLNRTYARLDTCFGNSGLEQALPITLVLAGSIKRQDQVADALHRAFQKDHQRKWIEEGRMWPNMLNRELLFALVRNDQSTKLIKRPEVQLMHFAVHLEFTRRFSAFPAWLPEAVSYGLQDELVGEIYGYSNREGWEELSDDYHSAWREKTADLLNAESPQLPSLFGGVNQPFDQKRAYERLAFGLWLINQPPEVLYSLSLTLIAKRSRLLSPNNECGINDATQVLVLRNTLDGNPIPRIIKYWDSVSLAGGPRARRASAIATIENVVGERGLLALVDKKGSFRLITDLNKNAASKVLADISTGVRILEKTLGKLPLDEGETPPTVFLLHDGANYRYLCDEAAKATPGIAGYLRVAKESVGFTLPRLPFTAYFEDKTTQEESNPTLSALHNIAHLWLRKAYGELPLWLKEGIATGLEEKVSGTVYGNWNVGGFIWQWTHGSWRKRAKEFVTGTDDVVEAYDWTDTPLGTEPPMVKMVRPTLFDLYSYRATTYREEMAHMAFAFAIYGLEKNPGGLKKFCKNLKKEYDANWITVGRFEPSAEWTEGAVLKAFGKNYYEKFPEWWLEQ
;
A
#
# COMPACT_ATOMS: atom_id res chain seq x y z
N MET A 1 16.32 15.11 -6.82
CA MET A 1 17.22 14.01 -6.38
C MET A 1 16.85 12.71 -7.10
N PRO A 2 17.85 11.92 -7.53
CA PRO A 2 17.68 10.84 -8.51
C PRO A 2 16.84 9.67 -7.98
N LEU A 3 16.20 8.95 -8.91
CA LEU A 3 15.25 7.88 -8.65
C LEU A 3 15.92 6.50 -8.72
N LEU A 4 16.01 5.86 -7.55
CA LEU A 4 16.14 4.41 -7.36
C LEU A 4 14.85 3.69 -7.81
N PRO A 5 14.96 2.43 -8.25
CA PRO A 5 13.84 1.49 -8.26
C PRO A 5 14.26 0.00 -8.01
N PHE A 6 13.44 -1.06 -7.80
CA PHE A 6 12.04 -1.46 -8.10
C PHE A 6 11.72 -2.31 -9.38
N LEU A 7 12.59 -3.31 -9.62
CA LEU A 7 12.71 -4.27 -10.74
C LEU A 7 11.46 -5.13 -10.98
N LEU A 8 11.22 -5.59 -12.21
CA LEU A 8 10.11 -6.50 -12.52
C LEU A 8 10.62 -7.82 -13.09
N ILE A 9 10.05 -8.92 -12.61
CA ILE A 9 10.42 -10.31 -12.87
C ILE A 9 9.12 -11.10 -12.93
N LEU A 10 8.95 -11.91 -13.98
CA LEU A 10 7.77 -12.75 -14.21
C LEU A 10 8.24 -14.20 -14.36
N ALA A 11 8.42 -14.94 -13.27
CA ALA A 11 8.85 -16.34 -13.37
C ALA A 11 7.75 -17.22 -13.98
N ALA A 12 8.07 -17.87 -15.10
CA ALA A 12 7.39 -19.10 -15.51
C ALA A 12 7.62 -20.22 -14.47
N GLN A 13 6.74 -21.22 -14.45
CA GLN A 13 6.42 -22.02 -13.26
C GLN A 13 7.50 -23.02 -12.78
N ASP A 14 8.69 -23.04 -13.38
CA ASP A 14 9.86 -23.87 -13.02
C ASP A 14 11.21 -23.11 -13.19
N ALA A 15 11.22 -21.79 -13.42
CA ALA A 15 12.37 -21.05 -13.98
C ALA A 15 13.14 -20.14 -12.99
N GLY A 16 13.48 -20.67 -11.81
CA GLY A 16 14.31 -19.97 -10.82
C GLY A 16 13.71 -18.68 -10.24
N THR A 17 14.55 -17.91 -9.55
CA THR A 17 14.23 -16.56 -9.05
C THR A 17 15.13 -15.52 -9.72
N VAL A 18 14.73 -14.25 -9.68
CA VAL A 18 15.64 -13.15 -10.03
C VAL A 18 15.64 -12.13 -8.90
N GLU A 19 16.80 -11.56 -8.68
CA GLU A 19 17.14 -10.59 -7.66
C GLU A 19 17.45 -9.28 -8.37
N ALA A 20 16.79 -8.19 -7.98
CA ALA A 20 17.24 -6.86 -8.36
C ALA A 20 18.57 -6.60 -7.66
N LEU A 21 19.59 -6.14 -8.39
CA LEU A 21 20.80 -5.65 -7.75
C LEU A 21 20.71 -4.13 -7.64
N HIS A 22 20.93 -3.44 -8.77
CA HIS A 22 21.09 -1.98 -8.85
C HIS A 22 20.37 -1.40 -10.03
N SER A 23 20.18 -0.08 -10.02
CA SER A 23 19.83 0.64 -11.24
C SER A 23 20.28 2.09 -11.16
N LEU A 24 20.87 2.55 -12.26
CA LEU A 24 21.78 3.70 -12.30
C LEU A 24 21.30 4.71 -13.34
N GLY A 25 21.20 5.97 -12.93
CA GLY A 25 20.77 7.07 -13.79
C GLY A 25 21.93 7.79 -14.48
N GLY A 26 21.67 8.30 -15.69
CA GLY A 26 22.63 9.09 -16.45
C GLY A 26 23.10 10.36 -15.72
N PRO A 27 24.32 10.86 -16.01
CA PRO A 27 24.84 12.07 -15.36
C PRO A 27 24.10 13.36 -15.75
N SER A 28 23.36 13.37 -16.86
CA SER A 28 22.61 14.54 -17.34
C SER A 28 21.43 14.14 -18.24
N PRO A 29 20.42 15.02 -18.44
CA PRO A 29 19.40 14.83 -19.47
C PRO A 29 20.05 14.59 -20.84
N GLY A 30 19.50 13.66 -21.62
CA GLY A 30 20.03 13.35 -22.96
C GLY A 30 21.38 12.63 -22.99
N SER A 31 21.92 12.15 -21.85
CA SER A 31 23.25 11.52 -21.81
C SER A 31 23.38 10.20 -22.58
N LEU A 32 22.25 9.56 -22.90
CA LEU A 32 22.17 8.23 -23.53
C LEU A 32 22.92 7.14 -22.74
N LEU A 33 22.95 7.22 -21.40
CA LEU A 33 23.50 6.15 -20.57
C LEU A 33 22.80 4.83 -20.88
N GLY A 34 23.58 3.78 -21.17
CA GLY A 34 23.09 2.47 -21.58
C GLY A 34 22.94 2.29 -23.09
N TYR A 35 23.52 3.17 -23.92
CA TYR A 35 23.51 3.02 -25.38
C TYR A 35 24.28 1.77 -25.85
N SER A 36 25.41 1.48 -25.19
CA SER A 36 26.17 0.23 -25.34
C SER A 36 26.50 -0.30 -23.95
N MET A 37 26.53 -1.62 -23.78
CA MET A 37 26.82 -2.29 -22.51
C MET A 37 27.59 -3.58 -22.78
N THR A 38 28.51 -3.93 -21.88
CA THR A 38 29.15 -5.24 -21.83
C THR A 38 29.49 -5.59 -20.39
N TRP A 39 29.46 -6.88 -20.08
CA TRP A 39 30.14 -7.38 -18.90
C TRP A 39 31.65 -7.35 -19.14
N VAL A 40 32.40 -7.13 -18.07
CA VAL A 40 33.87 -7.19 -18.01
C VAL A 40 34.27 -8.05 -16.82
N SER A 41 35.54 -8.45 -16.74
CA SER A 41 36.07 -9.16 -15.58
C SER A 41 35.91 -8.36 -14.28
N ASP A 42 35.93 -9.07 -13.15
CA ASP A 42 35.95 -8.49 -11.81
C ASP A 42 37.08 -7.45 -11.69
N HIS A 43 36.71 -6.19 -11.48
CA HIS A 43 37.62 -5.06 -11.47
C HIS A 43 37.89 -4.50 -10.07
N ASP A 44 36.99 -4.73 -9.11
CA ASP A 44 37.14 -4.28 -7.71
C ASP A 44 37.63 -5.37 -6.74
N GLY A 45 37.70 -6.62 -7.20
CA GLY A 45 38.21 -7.78 -6.47
C GLY A 45 37.17 -8.46 -5.59
N ASP A 46 35.88 -8.38 -5.95
CA ASP A 46 34.77 -8.92 -5.17
C ASP A 46 34.25 -10.30 -5.62
N GLU A 47 34.93 -10.91 -6.59
CA GLU A 47 34.65 -12.17 -7.27
C GLU A 47 33.43 -12.13 -8.22
N LEU A 48 32.84 -10.96 -8.51
CA LEU A 48 31.76 -10.78 -9.48
C LEU A 48 32.22 -9.97 -10.72
N PRO A 49 31.81 -10.36 -11.94
CA PRO A 49 32.02 -9.56 -13.15
C PRO A 49 31.31 -8.21 -13.09
N ASP A 50 31.94 -7.17 -13.64
CA ASP A 50 31.44 -5.79 -13.59
C ASP A 50 30.78 -5.34 -14.89
N LEU A 51 29.97 -4.28 -14.84
CA LEU A 51 29.27 -3.77 -16.02
C LEU A 51 29.89 -2.48 -16.54
N PHE A 52 30.42 -2.55 -17.76
CA PHE A 52 30.90 -1.38 -18.49
C PHE A 52 29.80 -0.85 -19.41
N VAL A 53 29.59 0.47 -19.41
CA VAL A 53 28.44 1.10 -20.07
C VAL A 53 28.77 2.43 -20.76
N GLY A 54 28.37 2.54 -22.03
CA GLY A 54 28.48 3.74 -22.84
C GLY A 54 27.36 4.76 -22.63
N ALA A 55 27.73 6.03 -22.72
CA ALA A 55 26.85 7.20 -22.62
C ALA A 55 27.27 8.29 -23.65
N PRO A 56 27.06 8.05 -24.96
CA PRO A 56 27.59 8.90 -26.03
C PRO A 56 26.96 10.31 -26.10
N GLY A 57 25.84 10.55 -25.42
CA GLY A 57 25.18 11.85 -25.36
C GLY A 57 25.73 12.81 -24.28
N VAL A 58 26.68 12.37 -23.44
CA VAL A 58 27.20 13.19 -22.33
C VAL A 58 27.84 14.49 -22.81
N GLY A 59 27.33 15.61 -22.28
CA GLY A 59 27.69 16.97 -22.70
C GLY A 59 28.49 17.82 -21.70
N VAL A 60 29.10 17.22 -20.67
CA VAL A 60 29.58 17.91 -19.45
C VAL A 60 30.63 19.02 -19.68
N ARG A 61 31.28 19.07 -20.85
CA ARG A 61 32.18 20.20 -21.26
C ARG A 61 32.06 20.64 -22.73
N ALA A 62 31.40 19.84 -23.57
CA ALA A 62 31.08 20.13 -24.97
C ALA A 62 29.92 19.20 -25.37
N ASN A 63 28.99 19.63 -26.23
CA ASN A 63 27.81 18.83 -26.58
C ASN A 63 28.21 17.49 -27.22
N GLY A 64 27.54 16.40 -26.85
CA GLY A 64 27.73 15.09 -27.50
C GLY A 64 29.15 14.51 -27.44
N ALA A 65 29.99 14.93 -26.48
CA ALA A 65 31.36 14.43 -26.36
C ALA A 65 31.38 12.93 -26.01
N GLY A 66 30.47 12.51 -25.13
CA GLY A 66 30.30 11.12 -24.73
C GLY A 66 31.21 10.67 -23.57
N ALA A 67 30.76 9.64 -22.87
CA ALA A 67 31.44 9.02 -21.74
C ALA A 67 31.25 7.48 -21.76
N ALA A 68 32.09 6.78 -21.01
CA ALA A 68 31.89 5.39 -20.63
C ALA A 68 32.14 5.25 -19.11
N PHE A 69 31.36 4.41 -18.45
CA PHE A 69 31.38 4.22 -17.01
C PHE A 69 31.42 2.73 -16.67
N LEU A 70 32.25 2.37 -15.68
CA LEU A 70 32.32 1.02 -15.12
C LEU A 70 31.65 1.02 -13.76
N PHE A 71 30.82 0.02 -13.49
CA PHE A 71 30.07 -0.11 -12.25
C PHE A 71 30.23 -1.50 -11.66
N SER A 72 30.50 -1.55 -10.35
CA SER A 72 30.48 -2.77 -9.54
C SER A 72 29.13 -3.44 -9.68
N SER A 73 29.09 -4.73 -10.03
CA SER A 73 27.81 -5.44 -10.13
C SER A 73 27.19 -5.74 -8.76
N LYS A 74 28.00 -5.78 -7.70
CA LYS A 74 27.59 -6.12 -6.33
C LYS A 74 26.89 -5.00 -5.59
N ASP A 75 27.38 -3.77 -5.68
CA ASP A 75 26.82 -2.62 -4.94
C ASP A 75 26.45 -1.41 -5.84
N GLY A 76 26.68 -1.49 -7.15
CA GLY A 76 26.41 -0.42 -8.10
C GLY A 76 27.38 0.76 -8.03
N GLN A 77 28.44 0.66 -7.22
CA GLN A 77 29.46 1.69 -7.11
C GLN A 77 30.14 1.92 -8.46
N LYS A 78 30.25 3.18 -8.87
CA LYS A 78 31.01 3.54 -10.06
C LYS A 78 32.51 3.40 -9.79
N LEU A 79 33.13 2.40 -10.39
CA LEU A 79 34.57 2.12 -10.30
C LEU A 79 35.38 3.08 -11.17
N LEU A 80 34.93 3.30 -12.41
CA LEU A 80 35.70 4.02 -13.42
C LEU A 80 34.83 4.93 -14.31
N SER A 81 35.45 5.98 -14.86
CA SER A 81 34.75 7.02 -15.63
C SER A 81 35.66 7.62 -16.70
N ILE A 82 35.44 7.26 -17.96
CA ILE A 82 36.19 7.77 -19.12
C ILE A 82 35.30 8.79 -19.83
N MET A 83 35.85 9.97 -20.16
CA MET A 83 35.09 11.05 -20.79
C MET A 83 35.87 11.69 -21.93
N SER A 84 35.21 11.94 -23.06
CA SER A 84 35.79 12.77 -24.11
C SER A 84 35.74 14.25 -23.73
N ARG A 85 36.64 15.03 -24.31
CA ARG A 85 36.62 16.51 -24.28
C ARG A 85 36.32 17.12 -25.66
N THR A 86 36.21 16.29 -26.68
CA THR A 86 35.95 16.69 -28.07
C THR A 86 34.45 16.74 -28.31
N GLU A 87 33.93 17.86 -28.80
CA GLU A 87 32.51 18.02 -29.13
C GLU A 87 32.05 16.99 -30.18
N ASN A 88 30.82 16.51 -30.04
CA ASN A 88 30.17 15.51 -30.91
C ASN A 88 30.91 14.18 -31.11
N ALA A 89 31.99 13.92 -30.35
CA ALA A 89 32.79 12.70 -30.48
C ALA A 89 32.03 11.39 -30.23
N ARG A 90 30.97 11.42 -29.40
CA ARG A 90 30.15 10.27 -29.03
C ARG A 90 30.95 9.08 -28.48
N LEU A 91 31.93 9.35 -27.60
CA LEU A 91 32.68 8.30 -26.91
C LEU A 91 31.73 7.38 -26.12
N GLY A 92 31.96 6.07 -26.20
CA GLY A 92 31.05 5.06 -25.64
C GLY A 92 29.90 4.70 -26.60
N SER A 93 30.05 4.94 -27.91
CA SER A 93 29.09 4.40 -28.90
C SER A 93 29.21 2.88 -29.04
N ALA A 94 30.44 2.35 -28.91
CA ALA A 94 30.74 0.94 -28.73
C ALA A 94 31.83 0.79 -27.65
N ILE A 95 31.85 -0.35 -26.96
CA ILE A 95 32.75 -0.66 -25.84
C ILE A 95 33.11 -2.15 -25.86
N ALA A 96 34.33 -2.51 -25.47
CA ALA A 96 34.76 -3.90 -25.27
C ALA A 96 35.87 -4.01 -24.23
N GLU A 97 36.04 -5.19 -23.63
CA GLU A 97 37.20 -5.55 -22.82
C GLU A 97 38.31 -6.15 -23.71
N LEU A 98 39.57 -5.89 -23.35
CA LEU A 98 40.76 -6.50 -23.94
C LEU A 98 41.53 -7.29 -22.86
N GLY A 99 42.65 -7.91 -23.22
CA GLY A 99 43.61 -8.39 -22.22
C GLY A 99 44.26 -7.25 -21.42
N ASP A 100 45.09 -7.59 -20.43
CA ASP A 100 46.05 -6.65 -19.86
C ASP A 100 47.18 -6.40 -20.88
N LEU A 101 47.01 -5.38 -21.73
CA LEU A 101 47.96 -4.99 -22.77
C LEU A 101 49.04 -4.04 -22.25
N THR A 102 48.86 -3.50 -21.05
CA THR A 102 49.79 -2.59 -20.38
C THR A 102 50.71 -3.28 -19.37
N GLY A 103 50.40 -4.51 -18.97
CA GLY A 103 51.16 -5.35 -18.04
C GLY A 103 51.05 -4.90 -16.58
N ASP A 104 49.93 -4.26 -16.20
CA ASP A 104 49.75 -3.69 -14.85
C ASP A 104 48.90 -4.54 -13.90
N GLY A 105 48.43 -5.70 -14.37
CA GLY A 105 47.60 -6.66 -13.65
C GLY A 105 46.10 -6.45 -13.81
N VAL A 106 45.66 -5.45 -14.60
CA VAL A 106 44.23 -5.13 -14.82
C VAL A 106 43.94 -5.19 -16.32
N ARG A 107 42.79 -5.75 -16.72
CA ARG A 107 42.39 -5.79 -18.13
C ARG A 107 42.09 -4.40 -18.69
N ASP A 108 42.51 -4.16 -19.93
CA ASP A 108 42.33 -2.88 -20.61
C ASP A 108 41.02 -2.83 -21.42
N PHE A 109 40.62 -1.64 -21.86
CA PHE A 109 39.35 -1.42 -22.55
C PHE A 109 39.53 -0.83 -23.95
N LEU A 110 38.64 -1.19 -24.88
CA LEU A 110 38.53 -0.59 -26.21
C LEU A 110 37.24 0.24 -26.32
N LEU A 111 37.37 1.49 -26.76
CA LEU A 111 36.25 2.44 -26.87
C LEU A 111 36.06 2.96 -28.29
N GLY A 112 34.86 2.77 -28.84
CA GLY A 112 34.40 3.35 -30.10
C GLY A 112 33.99 4.82 -29.96
N ILE A 113 34.52 5.66 -30.85
CA ILE A 113 34.33 7.12 -30.86
C ILE A 113 34.09 7.60 -32.30
N PRO A 114 32.91 7.30 -32.89
CA PRO A 114 32.65 7.49 -34.31
C PRO A 114 32.54 8.95 -34.75
N GLY A 115 32.30 9.87 -33.81
CA GLY A 115 32.19 11.30 -34.10
C GLY A 115 33.52 12.06 -34.04
N ILE A 116 34.65 11.39 -33.81
CA ILE A 116 35.95 12.09 -33.81
C ILE A 116 36.32 12.57 -35.22
N VAL A 117 36.66 13.86 -35.27
CA VAL A 117 37.30 14.53 -36.39
C VAL A 117 38.80 14.30 -36.26
N GLY A 118 39.40 13.58 -37.20
CA GLY A 118 40.85 13.44 -37.32
C GLY A 118 41.40 14.52 -38.26
N GLU A 119 42.13 14.15 -39.30
CA GLU A 119 42.52 15.09 -40.38
C GLU A 119 41.35 15.44 -41.31
N GLY A 120 40.21 14.75 -41.18
CA GLY A 120 38.94 15.07 -41.84
C GLY A 120 37.72 14.95 -40.90
N PRO A 121 36.56 15.54 -41.28
CA PRO A 121 35.34 15.44 -40.49
C PRO A 121 34.87 13.99 -40.33
N GLU A 122 34.46 13.61 -39.12
CA GLU A 122 33.81 12.33 -38.79
C GLU A 122 34.53 11.06 -39.30
N GLN A 123 35.88 11.02 -39.27
CA GLN A 123 36.63 9.79 -39.54
C GLN A 123 36.29 8.68 -38.53
N GLY A 124 36.09 9.06 -37.27
CA GLY A 124 35.92 8.12 -36.16
C GLY A 124 37.24 7.46 -35.74
N CYS A 125 37.25 6.86 -34.56
CA CYS A 125 38.40 6.11 -34.06
C CYS A 125 37.98 5.08 -32.99
N VAL A 126 38.90 4.16 -32.68
CA VAL A 126 38.88 3.38 -31.45
C VAL A 126 40.04 3.79 -30.54
N ARG A 127 39.79 3.87 -29.23
CA ARG A 127 40.81 4.18 -28.21
C ARG A 127 41.02 3.01 -27.27
N PHE A 128 42.29 2.69 -27.06
CA PHE A 128 42.74 1.77 -26.02
C PHE A 128 42.90 2.57 -24.72
N VAL A 129 42.21 2.13 -23.67
CA VAL A 129 42.22 2.78 -22.36
C VAL A 129 42.72 1.79 -21.33
N ASN A 130 43.74 2.21 -20.58
CA ASN A 130 44.29 1.38 -19.52
C ASN A 130 43.24 1.19 -18.41
N GLY A 131 42.99 -0.07 -18.04
CA GLY A 131 41.91 -0.42 -17.12
C GLY A 131 42.05 0.25 -15.76
N LYS A 132 43.27 0.28 -15.23
CA LYS A 132 43.58 0.74 -13.86
C LYS A 132 43.57 2.26 -13.68
N SER A 133 43.98 3.00 -14.71
CA SER A 133 44.22 4.46 -14.64
C SER A 133 43.21 5.29 -15.43
N ALA A 134 42.34 4.66 -16.22
CA ALA A 134 41.43 5.28 -17.20
C ALA A 134 42.15 6.15 -18.27
N GLN A 135 43.46 6.00 -18.45
CA GLN A 135 44.23 6.79 -19.41
C GLN A 135 44.26 6.12 -20.78
N THR A 136 44.04 6.90 -21.85
CA THR A 136 44.27 6.43 -23.22
C THR A 136 45.76 6.25 -23.45
N PHE A 137 46.18 5.03 -23.84
CA PHE A 137 47.57 4.74 -24.21
C PHE A 137 47.78 4.51 -25.71
N ASN A 138 46.71 4.22 -26.47
CA ASN A 138 46.77 4.07 -27.92
C ASN A 138 45.43 4.45 -28.61
N GLN A 139 45.46 4.78 -29.89
CA GLN A 139 44.29 5.12 -30.71
C GLN A 139 44.52 4.71 -32.17
N ILE A 140 43.54 4.05 -32.79
CA ILE A 140 43.50 3.81 -34.24
C ILE A 140 42.37 4.64 -34.83
N THR A 141 42.68 5.45 -35.85
CA THR A 141 41.77 6.43 -36.46
C THR A 141 41.37 5.99 -37.87
N GLY A 142 40.17 6.33 -38.31
CA GLY A 142 39.71 6.07 -39.67
C GLY A 142 40.62 6.68 -40.74
N VAL A 143 40.71 6.00 -41.88
CA VAL A 143 41.43 6.42 -43.09
C VAL A 143 40.64 7.40 -43.95
N GLN A 144 39.31 7.45 -43.80
CA GLN A 144 38.38 8.22 -44.63
C GLN A 144 37.53 9.20 -43.81
N ALA A 145 37.38 10.44 -44.30
CA ALA A 145 36.40 11.39 -43.76
C ALA A 145 34.95 10.88 -43.88
N GLY A 146 34.19 10.93 -42.79
CA GLY A 146 32.80 10.49 -42.70
C GLY A 146 32.58 8.98 -42.53
N GLU A 147 33.63 8.16 -42.42
CA GLU A 147 33.44 6.70 -42.33
C GLU A 147 32.93 6.19 -40.98
N LYS A 148 33.09 6.99 -39.92
CA LYS A 148 32.57 6.71 -38.56
C LYS A 148 33.12 5.41 -37.97
N MET A 149 34.43 5.19 -38.12
CA MET A 149 35.11 4.03 -37.54
C MET A 149 34.91 3.99 -36.01
N GLY A 150 34.65 2.80 -35.47
CA GLY A 150 34.29 2.64 -34.06
C GLY A 150 32.81 2.92 -33.77
N THR A 151 31.94 2.84 -34.77
CA THR A 151 30.48 2.80 -34.54
C THR A 151 30.07 1.50 -33.86
N SER A 152 30.73 0.40 -34.21
CA SER A 152 30.61 -0.93 -33.62
C SER A 152 32.02 -1.51 -33.42
N VAL A 153 32.18 -2.34 -32.39
CA VAL A 153 33.45 -3.00 -32.02
C VAL A 153 33.11 -4.36 -31.42
N VAL A 154 33.90 -5.39 -31.71
CA VAL A 154 33.83 -6.67 -31.02
C VAL A 154 35.21 -7.32 -30.90
N VAL A 155 35.39 -8.18 -29.89
CA VAL A 155 36.64 -8.90 -29.57
C VAL A 155 36.34 -10.39 -29.69
N PRO A 156 36.50 -11.01 -30.87
CA PRO A 156 36.09 -12.40 -31.11
C PRO A 156 37.00 -13.43 -30.43
N GLY A 157 38.29 -13.11 -30.29
CA GLY A 157 39.30 -14.03 -29.81
C GLY A 157 40.67 -13.62 -30.32
N ASP A 158 41.60 -14.56 -30.31
CA ASP A 158 42.87 -14.48 -31.03
C ASP A 158 42.63 -14.92 -32.49
N LEU A 159 42.79 -14.02 -33.46
CA LEU A 159 42.53 -14.27 -34.88
C LEU A 159 43.83 -14.55 -35.65
N ASP A 160 44.95 -13.97 -35.22
CA ASP A 160 46.27 -14.18 -35.84
C ASP A 160 47.09 -15.34 -35.23
N GLY A 161 46.61 -15.90 -34.11
CA GLY A 161 47.19 -17.06 -33.43
C GLY A 161 48.39 -16.72 -32.55
N ASP A 162 48.61 -15.45 -32.21
CA ASP A 162 49.78 -15.01 -31.45
C ASP A 162 49.65 -15.17 -29.92
N GLY A 163 48.46 -15.50 -29.43
CA GLY A 163 48.11 -15.63 -28.02
C GLY A 163 47.59 -14.34 -27.37
N THR A 164 47.11 -13.36 -28.14
CA THR A 164 46.53 -12.10 -27.65
C THR A 164 45.16 -11.86 -28.28
N LEU A 165 44.25 -11.21 -27.53
CA LEU A 165 42.89 -10.95 -28.03
C LEU A 165 42.89 -9.83 -29.08
N ASP A 166 42.37 -10.16 -30.25
CA ASP A 166 42.21 -9.29 -31.42
C ASP A 166 40.81 -8.68 -31.47
N PHE A 167 40.61 -7.70 -32.35
CA PHE A 167 39.36 -6.95 -32.39
C PHE A 167 38.95 -6.54 -33.81
N ILE A 168 37.64 -6.52 -34.03
CA ILE A 168 37.00 -6.10 -35.28
C ILE A 168 36.24 -4.79 -35.05
N VAL A 169 36.40 -3.85 -35.98
CA VAL A 169 35.81 -2.49 -35.90
C VAL A 169 34.98 -2.19 -37.14
N GLY A 170 33.76 -1.68 -36.94
CA GLY A 170 32.88 -1.25 -38.02
C GLY A 170 33.01 0.24 -38.38
N SER A 171 32.98 0.51 -39.69
CA SER A 171 33.00 1.83 -40.33
C SER A 171 31.83 1.97 -41.32
N PRO A 172 30.57 2.08 -40.85
CA PRO A 172 29.39 2.05 -41.71
C PRO A 172 29.27 3.22 -42.71
N GLY A 173 30.02 4.31 -42.52
CA GLY A 173 30.10 5.41 -43.48
C GLY A 173 31.15 5.21 -44.59
N PHE A 174 31.95 4.14 -44.54
CA PHE A 174 33.04 3.91 -45.50
C PHE A 174 32.53 3.87 -46.95
N GLY A 175 33.31 4.43 -47.87
CA GLY A 175 33.02 4.57 -49.28
C GLY A 175 34.01 3.77 -50.12
N GLY A 176 33.66 2.52 -50.38
CA GLY A 176 34.47 1.55 -51.12
C GLY A 176 34.04 1.37 -52.58
N LYS A 177 34.35 0.20 -53.13
CA LYS A 177 34.09 -0.22 -54.52
C LYS A 177 32.60 -0.18 -54.89
N ALA A 178 31.71 -0.48 -53.93
CA ALA A 178 30.26 -0.36 -54.11
C ALA A 178 29.74 1.09 -54.09
N GLY A 179 30.60 2.07 -53.76
CA GLY A 179 30.30 3.49 -53.67
C GLY A 179 30.11 3.99 -52.24
N ASN A 180 29.77 5.27 -52.10
CA ASN A 180 29.67 5.96 -50.81
C ASN A 180 28.73 5.24 -49.82
N GLU A 181 29.14 5.23 -48.54
CA GLU A 181 28.39 4.63 -47.41
C GLU A 181 28.08 3.14 -47.61
N CYS A 182 28.89 2.41 -48.40
CA CYS A 182 28.77 0.96 -48.44
C CYS A 182 29.10 0.31 -47.08
N GLY A 183 29.97 0.95 -46.31
CA GLY A 183 30.46 0.46 -45.04
C GLY A 183 31.64 -0.49 -45.20
N ALA A 184 32.32 -0.77 -44.10
CA ALA A 184 33.43 -1.73 -44.01
C ALA A 184 33.57 -2.26 -42.58
N VAL A 185 34.22 -3.41 -42.44
CA VAL A 185 34.79 -3.88 -41.17
C VAL A 185 36.28 -4.13 -41.31
N ARG A 186 37.03 -3.91 -40.24
CA ARG A 186 38.48 -4.13 -40.16
C ARG A 186 38.83 -4.94 -38.93
N ALA A 187 39.59 -6.02 -39.12
CA ALA A 187 40.19 -6.78 -38.04
C ALA A 187 41.60 -6.26 -37.75
N PHE A 188 42.01 -6.26 -36.48
CA PHE A 188 43.30 -5.77 -36.02
C PHE A 188 43.86 -6.66 -34.91
N SER A 189 45.18 -6.88 -34.96
CA SER A 189 45.91 -7.61 -33.91
C SER A 189 45.91 -6.80 -32.60
N GLY A 190 45.55 -7.42 -31.48
CA GLY A 190 45.62 -6.80 -30.15
C GLY A 190 47.07 -6.50 -29.72
N ARG A 191 48.02 -7.32 -30.19
CA ARG A 191 49.45 -7.19 -29.90
C ARG A 191 50.15 -6.19 -30.82
N SER A 192 50.07 -6.37 -32.13
CA SER A 192 50.82 -5.53 -33.07
C SER A 192 50.09 -4.21 -33.40
N ARG A 193 48.76 -4.21 -33.28
CA ARG A 193 47.84 -3.15 -33.77
C ARG A 193 47.89 -2.96 -35.28
N GLU A 194 48.50 -3.89 -36.01
CA GLU A 194 48.41 -3.97 -37.46
C GLU A 194 47.03 -4.51 -37.87
N MET A 195 46.56 -4.07 -39.04
CA MET A 195 45.29 -4.53 -39.60
C MET A 195 45.50 -5.91 -40.23
N LEU A 196 44.72 -6.89 -39.79
CA LEU A 196 44.74 -8.27 -40.30
C LEU A 196 44.04 -8.33 -41.67
N TYR A 197 42.83 -7.79 -41.76
CA TYR A 197 42.05 -7.71 -43.00
C TYR A 197 41.01 -6.58 -42.96
N GLU A 198 40.52 -6.19 -44.16
CA GLU A 198 39.41 -5.25 -44.37
C GLU A 198 38.39 -5.88 -45.32
N ILE A 199 37.11 -5.89 -44.94
CA ILE A 199 36.00 -6.32 -45.80
C ILE A 199 35.07 -5.13 -46.08
N GLU A 200 34.89 -4.80 -47.35
CA GLU A 200 34.01 -3.73 -47.84
C GLU A 200 32.57 -4.23 -48.03
N GLY A 201 31.58 -3.40 -47.71
CA GLY A 201 30.17 -3.69 -47.96
C GLY A 201 29.82 -3.77 -49.45
N ALA A 202 29.03 -4.77 -49.84
CA ALA A 202 28.67 -5.01 -51.24
C ALA A 202 27.66 -4.01 -51.85
N ASN A 203 26.92 -3.27 -51.00
CA ASN A 203 25.83 -2.39 -51.43
C ASN A 203 26.15 -0.92 -51.18
N ARG A 204 25.90 -0.05 -52.16
CA ARG A 204 25.95 1.42 -51.97
C ARG A 204 24.95 1.84 -50.89
N ARG A 205 25.38 2.65 -49.91
CA ARG A 205 24.57 3.00 -48.71
C ARG A 205 24.09 1.79 -47.90
N GLY A 206 24.73 0.63 -48.00
CA GLY A 206 24.39 -0.56 -47.21
C GLY A 206 24.65 -0.40 -45.71
N GLN A 207 25.61 0.46 -45.33
CA GLN A 207 26.07 0.63 -43.95
C GLN A 207 26.61 -0.68 -43.34
N PHE A 208 27.39 -1.43 -44.10
CA PHE A 208 28.06 -2.64 -43.63
C PHE A 208 28.98 -2.31 -42.43
N GLY A 209 28.87 -3.09 -41.35
CA GLY A 209 29.54 -2.80 -40.08
C GLY A 209 28.75 -1.86 -39.15
N GLN A 210 27.46 -1.61 -39.40
CA GLN A 210 26.61 -0.81 -38.51
C GLN A 210 26.37 -1.48 -37.15
N SER A 211 26.36 -2.81 -37.12
CA SER A 211 26.30 -3.67 -35.94
C SER A 211 27.31 -4.82 -36.12
N LEU A 212 27.87 -5.30 -35.00
CA LEU A 212 28.84 -6.39 -34.93
C LEU A 212 28.54 -7.27 -33.71
N ALA A 213 28.82 -8.57 -33.82
CA ALA A 213 28.82 -9.54 -32.74
C ALA A 213 29.74 -10.70 -33.11
N SER A 214 30.33 -11.34 -32.10
CA SER A 214 31.09 -12.57 -32.30
C SER A 214 30.13 -13.76 -32.36
N LEU A 215 30.48 -14.73 -33.18
CA LEU A 215 30.05 -16.11 -33.06
C LEU A 215 31.26 -16.92 -32.54
N PRO A 216 31.04 -18.08 -31.91
CA PRO A 216 32.07 -19.11 -31.91
C PRO A 216 32.30 -19.60 -33.36
N ASP A 217 33.34 -20.38 -33.57
CA ASP A 217 33.61 -21.08 -34.84
C ASP A 217 32.35 -21.82 -35.36
N ILE A 218 31.88 -21.46 -36.56
CA ILE A 218 30.78 -22.14 -37.26
C ILE A 218 31.19 -22.83 -38.57
N ASP A 219 32.39 -22.58 -39.11
CA ASP A 219 32.88 -23.19 -40.35
C ASP A 219 33.87 -24.37 -40.14
N GLY A 220 34.40 -24.50 -38.93
CA GLY A 220 35.23 -25.59 -38.43
C GLY A 220 36.74 -25.29 -38.42
N ASP A 221 37.16 -24.04 -38.60
CA ASP A 221 38.58 -23.65 -38.65
C ASP A 221 39.25 -23.43 -37.27
N GLN A 222 38.47 -23.47 -36.17
CA GLN A 222 38.82 -23.18 -34.76
C GLN A 222 39.05 -21.70 -34.43
N ILE A 223 38.75 -20.77 -35.33
CA ILE A 223 38.84 -19.31 -35.10
C ILE A 223 37.41 -18.76 -34.94
N PRO A 224 37.11 -17.91 -33.95
CA PRO A 224 35.75 -17.41 -33.73
C PRO A 224 35.26 -16.44 -34.83
N ASP A 225 34.07 -16.70 -35.35
CA ASP A 225 33.47 -15.99 -36.47
C ASP A 225 32.75 -14.68 -36.09
N CYS A 226 32.24 -13.94 -37.08
CA CYS A 226 31.60 -12.65 -36.85
C CYS A 226 30.31 -12.42 -37.67
N LEU A 227 29.28 -11.88 -37.01
CA LEU A 227 28.08 -11.35 -37.63
C LEU A 227 28.24 -9.85 -37.92
N VAL A 228 27.94 -9.43 -39.15
CA VAL A 228 28.02 -8.05 -39.62
C VAL A 228 26.69 -7.57 -40.17
N GLY A 229 26.12 -6.53 -39.57
CA GLY A 229 24.88 -5.91 -40.02
C GLY A 229 25.08 -4.82 -41.07
N SER A 230 24.22 -4.85 -42.09
CA SER A 230 24.05 -3.82 -43.13
C SER A 230 22.63 -3.27 -43.09
N LEU A 231 22.35 -2.46 -42.07
CA LEU A 231 21.00 -2.08 -41.67
C LEU A 231 20.19 -1.41 -42.79
N SER A 232 20.84 -0.60 -43.64
CA SER A 232 20.16 0.12 -44.72
C SER A 232 19.90 -0.73 -45.97
N SER A 233 20.58 -1.88 -46.14
CA SER A 233 20.23 -2.88 -47.15
C SER A 233 19.39 -4.04 -46.61
N GLY A 234 19.26 -4.17 -45.28
CA GLY A 234 18.51 -5.25 -44.63
C GLY A 234 19.23 -6.60 -44.72
N GLU A 235 20.56 -6.59 -44.70
CA GLU A 235 21.39 -7.79 -44.84
C GLU A 235 22.24 -8.01 -43.58
N VAL A 236 22.39 -9.27 -43.18
CA VAL A 236 23.35 -9.73 -42.18
C VAL A 236 24.29 -10.72 -42.84
N THR A 237 25.59 -10.45 -42.75
CA THR A 237 26.63 -11.29 -43.31
C THR A 237 27.35 -12.02 -42.18
N VAL A 238 27.56 -13.32 -42.33
CA VAL A 238 28.44 -14.10 -41.45
C VAL A 238 29.81 -14.20 -42.12
N LEU A 239 30.86 -13.79 -41.40
CA LEU A 239 32.24 -13.80 -41.85
C LEU A 239 33.09 -14.78 -41.03
N SER A 240 33.98 -15.51 -41.69
CA SER A 240 35.05 -16.27 -41.06
C SER A 240 35.97 -15.34 -40.28
N GLY A 241 36.32 -15.73 -39.05
CA GLY A 241 37.24 -14.98 -38.20
C GLY A 241 38.68 -14.93 -38.73
N ALA A 242 39.13 -15.97 -39.44
CA ALA A 242 40.52 -16.10 -39.88
C ALA A 242 40.91 -15.08 -40.95
N PHE A 243 40.07 -14.90 -41.97
CA PHE A 243 40.39 -14.08 -43.16
C PHE A 243 39.26 -13.15 -43.61
N GLY A 244 38.09 -13.18 -42.94
CA GLY A 244 36.92 -12.39 -43.35
C GLY A 244 36.19 -12.95 -44.58
N ASP A 245 36.36 -14.25 -44.90
CA ASP A 245 35.61 -14.92 -45.95
C ASP A 245 34.11 -14.97 -45.62
N VAL A 246 33.25 -14.82 -46.64
CA VAL A 246 31.79 -14.81 -46.45
C VAL A 246 31.26 -16.24 -46.34
N ILE A 247 30.78 -16.61 -45.15
CA ILE A 247 30.15 -17.91 -44.88
C ILE A 247 28.67 -17.87 -45.34
N HIS A 248 27.88 -16.93 -44.81
CA HIS A 248 26.46 -16.76 -45.12
C HIS A 248 26.09 -15.30 -45.41
N VAL A 249 25.06 -15.08 -46.24
CA VAL A 249 24.41 -13.77 -46.40
C VAL A 249 22.91 -13.94 -46.25
N ILE A 250 22.36 -13.42 -45.15
CA ILE A 250 20.94 -13.46 -44.83
C ILE A 250 20.33 -12.10 -45.20
N LYS A 251 19.18 -12.14 -45.89
CA LYS A 251 18.45 -10.95 -46.35
C LYS A 251 17.07 -10.91 -45.71
N GLY A 252 16.72 -9.78 -45.12
CA GLY A 252 15.38 -9.46 -44.63
C GLY A 252 14.92 -8.11 -45.18
N ASN A 253 13.98 -7.46 -44.48
CA ASN A 253 13.43 -6.19 -44.94
C ASN A 253 14.19 -4.97 -44.34
N PRO A 254 14.85 -4.12 -45.16
CA PRO A 254 15.52 -2.92 -44.66
C PRO A 254 14.54 -1.92 -44.01
N ALA A 255 13.30 -1.82 -44.50
CA ALA A 255 12.30 -0.93 -43.91
C ALA A 255 11.96 -1.34 -42.47
N ASN A 256 12.11 -2.63 -42.15
CA ASN A 256 11.77 -3.19 -40.85
C ASN A 256 12.97 -3.22 -39.86
N GLN A 257 14.12 -2.66 -40.24
CA GLN A 257 15.38 -2.71 -39.47
C GLN A 257 15.95 -4.13 -39.26
N PHE A 258 15.80 -5.03 -40.24
CA PHE A 258 16.43 -6.36 -40.20
C PHE A 258 17.95 -6.25 -39.98
N GLY A 259 18.49 -7.00 -39.02
CA GLY A 259 19.92 -7.00 -38.69
C GLY A 259 20.37 -5.87 -37.74
N LYS A 260 19.43 -5.14 -37.12
CA LYS A 260 19.75 -4.12 -36.11
C LYS A 260 20.47 -4.70 -34.89
N ALA A 261 20.06 -5.88 -34.45
CA ALA A 261 20.64 -6.61 -33.33
C ALA A 261 20.67 -8.11 -33.66
N PHE A 262 21.68 -8.81 -33.14
CA PHE A 262 21.87 -10.24 -33.29
C PHE A 262 22.84 -10.78 -32.24
N CYS A 263 22.76 -12.07 -31.93
CA CYS A 263 23.64 -12.74 -30.96
C CYS A 263 23.79 -14.23 -31.26
N SER A 264 24.89 -14.85 -30.81
CA SER A 264 25.04 -16.31 -30.75
C SER A 264 24.03 -16.92 -29.77
N MET A 265 23.57 -18.14 -30.07
CA MET A 265 22.56 -18.89 -29.32
C MET A 265 23.01 -20.31 -28.96
N GLY A 266 24.28 -20.68 -29.17
CA GLY A 266 24.74 -22.06 -29.01
C GLY A 266 24.12 -23.02 -30.03
N ASP A 267 24.43 -24.31 -29.94
CA ASP A 267 23.85 -25.36 -30.79
C ASP A 267 22.42 -25.68 -30.30
N LEU A 268 21.38 -25.23 -31.02
CA LEU A 268 19.97 -25.45 -30.69
C LEU A 268 19.33 -26.57 -31.53
N ASP A 269 19.85 -26.87 -32.72
CA ASP A 269 19.34 -27.97 -33.57
C ASP A 269 20.05 -29.33 -33.35
N GLY A 270 21.15 -29.33 -32.61
CA GLY A 270 21.89 -30.51 -32.17
C GLY A 270 22.95 -31.01 -33.17
N ASP A 271 23.29 -30.20 -34.18
CA ASP A 271 24.23 -30.58 -35.24
C ASP A 271 25.70 -30.25 -34.96
N ARG A 272 25.97 -29.64 -33.79
CA ARG A 272 27.26 -29.20 -33.24
C ARG A 272 27.84 -27.93 -33.83
N VAL A 273 27.08 -27.20 -34.63
CA VAL A 273 27.44 -25.85 -35.09
C VAL A 273 26.64 -24.81 -34.29
N PRO A 274 27.25 -23.76 -33.71
CA PRO A 274 26.52 -22.73 -32.99
C PRO A 274 25.55 -21.91 -33.85
N ASP A 275 24.30 -21.83 -33.40
CA ASP A 275 23.23 -21.06 -34.02
C ASP A 275 23.24 -19.58 -33.58
N TYR A 276 22.40 -18.77 -34.24
CA TYR A 276 22.31 -17.34 -33.93
C TYR A 276 20.92 -16.74 -34.17
N ALA A 277 20.62 -15.67 -33.41
CA ALA A 277 19.38 -14.91 -33.48
C ALA A 277 19.58 -13.57 -34.20
N ILE A 278 18.62 -13.13 -35.02
CA ILE A 278 18.60 -11.82 -35.71
C ILE A 278 17.25 -11.12 -35.46
N GLY A 279 17.32 -9.84 -35.07
CA GLY A 279 16.14 -9.00 -34.84
C GLY A 279 15.67 -8.23 -36.07
N GLU A 280 14.34 -8.12 -36.20
CA GLU A 280 13.62 -7.31 -37.19
C GLU A 280 12.54 -6.47 -36.49
N PRO A 281 12.91 -5.40 -35.77
CA PRO A 281 12.06 -4.79 -34.75
C PRO A 281 10.94 -3.90 -35.28
N LEU A 282 10.92 -3.51 -36.56
CA LEU A 282 9.78 -2.78 -37.12
C LEU A 282 8.87 -3.67 -38.00
N ALA A 283 9.02 -5.00 -37.92
CA ALA A 283 8.15 -5.94 -38.62
C ALA A 283 6.76 -6.09 -37.97
N ASP A 284 5.75 -6.25 -38.82
CA ASP A 284 4.37 -6.61 -38.43
C ASP A 284 4.24 -8.13 -38.23
N GLY A 285 3.64 -8.55 -37.11
CA GLY A 285 3.23 -9.92 -36.82
C GLY A 285 1.72 -10.07 -36.91
N GLU A 286 1.11 -10.81 -35.96
CA GLU A 286 -0.34 -10.69 -35.72
C GLU A 286 -0.76 -9.26 -35.32
N GLU A 287 0.14 -8.53 -34.65
CA GLU A 287 -0.03 -7.12 -34.27
C GLU A 287 0.91 -6.20 -35.08
N PRO A 288 0.48 -4.99 -35.50
CA PRO A 288 1.32 -4.07 -36.27
C PRO A 288 2.53 -3.55 -35.46
N GLY A 289 3.71 -3.47 -36.07
CA GLY A 289 4.94 -2.94 -35.45
C GLY A 289 5.44 -3.72 -34.22
N CYS A 290 4.96 -4.94 -33.99
CA CYS A 290 5.30 -5.72 -32.81
C CYS A 290 6.78 -6.14 -32.76
N GLY A 291 7.43 -6.24 -33.93
CA GLY A 291 8.81 -6.71 -34.09
C GLY A 291 8.92 -8.23 -34.10
N LYS A 292 10.00 -8.75 -34.70
CA LYS A 292 10.30 -10.19 -34.80
C LYS A 292 11.74 -10.50 -34.43
N VAL A 293 11.96 -11.76 -34.04
CA VAL A 293 13.29 -12.36 -33.92
C VAL A 293 13.32 -13.67 -34.72
N HIS A 294 14.38 -13.88 -35.46
CA HIS A 294 14.60 -15.05 -36.32
C HIS A 294 15.83 -15.81 -35.82
N ILE A 295 15.68 -17.10 -35.52
CA ILE A 295 16.75 -18.01 -35.14
C ILE A 295 17.18 -18.77 -36.39
N TYR A 296 18.48 -18.80 -36.67
CA TYR A 296 19.08 -19.43 -37.84
C TYR A 296 20.10 -20.49 -37.46
N SER A 297 20.10 -21.59 -38.21
CA SER A 297 21.06 -22.68 -38.07
C SER A 297 22.45 -22.20 -38.50
N GLY A 298 23.45 -22.33 -37.62
CA GLY A 298 24.82 -21.86 -37.85
C GLY A 298 25.42 -22.46 -39.12
N ARG A 299 25.20 -23.76 -39.31
CA ARG A 299 25.81 -24.55 -40.39
C ARG A 299 25.37 -24.19 -41.80
N ASN A 300 24.14 -23.71 -41.96
CA ASN A 300 23.50 -23.62 -43.28
C ASN A 300 22.66 -22.35 -43.50
N GLY A 301 22.52 -21.48 -42.50
CA GLY A 301 21.76 -20.22 -42.60
C GLY A 301 20.26 -20.41 -42.82
N THR A 302 19.69 -21.61 -42.62
CA THR A 302 18.24 -21.84 -42.69
C THR A 302 17.58 -21.42 -41.38
N ILE A 303 16.32 -21.00 -41.47
CA ILE A 303 15.57 -20.52 -40.30
C ILE A 303 15.07 -21.70 -39.46
N LEU A 304 15.48 -21.74 -38.19
CA LEU A 304 15.01 -22.70 -37.20
C LEU A 304 13.69 -22.24 -36.57
N ARG A 305 13.58 -20.94 -36.25
CA ARG A 305 12.39 -20.37 -35.62
C ARG A 305 12.18 -18.89 -35.96
N THR A 306 10.92 -18.46 -36.03
CA THR A 306 10.53 -17.05 -35.89
C THR A 306 9.73 -16.88 -34.61
N ILE A 307 10.01 -15.81 -33.87
CA ILE A 307 9.27 -15.36 -32.69
C ILE A 307 8.72 -13.97 -33.00
N GLU A 308 7.43 -13.75 -32.75
CA GLU A 308 6.75 -12.48 -33.03
C GLU A 308 6.38 -11.75 -31.72
N GLY A 309 6.40 -10.42 -31.74
CA GLY A 309 5.92 -9.61 -30.62
C GLY A 309 4.40 -9.74 -30.41
N ALA A 310 3.97 -9.82 -29.16
CA ALA A 310 2.56 -10.05 -28.80
C ALA A 310 1.74 -8.76 -28.55
N VAL A 311 2.25 -7.58 -28.91
CA VAL A 311 1.61 -6.27 -28.66
C VAL A 311 1.98 -5.30 -29.80
N PRO A 312 1.06 -4.42 -30.26
CA PRO A 312 1.37 -3.39 -31.24
C PRO A 312 2.54 -2.49 -30.85
N ASP A 313 3.31 -2.06 -31.85
CA ASP A 313 4.46 -1.15 -31.73
C ASP A 313 5.55 -1.60 -30.72
N ALA A 314 5.53 -2.86 -30.26
CA ALA A 314 6.41 -3.33 -29.20
C ALA A 314 7.91 -3.29 -29.54
N LYS A 315 8.26 -3.42 -30.82
CA LYS A 315 9.62 -3.42 -31.34
C LYS A 315 10.54 -4.51 -30.79
N LEU A 316 9.98 -5.71 -30.58
CA LEU A 316 10.73 -6.90 -30.16
C LEU A 316 11.89 -7.19 -31.13
N GLY A 317 13.06 -7.49 -30.58
CA GLY A 317 14.28 -7.68 -31.38
C GLY A 317 15.08 -6.39 -31.62
N SER A 318 14.82 -5.33 -30.84
CA SER A 318 15.64 -4.11 -30.94
C SER A 318 17.04 -4.26 -30.33
N SER A 319 17.20 -5.21 -29.41
CA SER A 319 18.46 -5.70 -28.86
C SER A 319 18.29 -7.17 -28.47
N LEU A 320 19.37 -7.96 -28.50
CA LEU A 320 19.36 -9.40 -28.24
C LEU A 320 20.64 -9.81 -27.47
N ALA A 321 20.53 -10.76 -26.56
CA ALA A 321 21.66 -11.41 -25.87
C ALA A 321 21.30 -12.85 -25.44
N PRO A 322 22.27 -13.77 -25.34
CA PRO A 322 22.06 -15.07 -24.71
C PRO A 322 22.04 -14.94 -23.17
N LEU A 323 21.22 -15.75 -22.51
CA LEU A 323 21.21 -15.94 -21.06
C LEU A 323 20.72 -17.37 -20.77
N ASP A 324 21.52 -18.18 -20.11
CA ASP A 324 21.13 -19.56 -19.74
C ASP A 324 20.52 -19.54 -18.33
N VAL A 325 19.24 -19.90 -18.23
CA VAL A 325 18.53 -20.07 -16.96
C VAL A 325 18.18 -21.54 -16.68
N GLY A 326 18.96 -22.47 -17.24
CA GLY A 326 18.82 -23.90 -17.03
C GLY A 326 17.68 -24.54 -17.82
N SER A 327 17.36 -24.04 -19.02
CA SER A 327 16.29 -24.63 -19.83
C SER A 327 16.63 -26.05 -20.30
N ARG A 328 15.61 -26.89 -20.47
CA ARG A 328 15.76 -28.34 -20.68
C ARG A 328 16.31 -28.73 -22.06
N ASN A 329 16.77 -27.75 -22.84
CA ASN A 329 17.05 -27.88 -24.27
C ASN A 329 18.55 -28.03 -24.58
N GLY A 330 19.44 -27.68 -23.64
CA GLY A 330 20.89 -27.85 -23.78
C GLY A 330 21.65 -26.66 -24.41
N GLY A 331 20.97 -25.55 -24.68
CA GLY A 331 21.55 -24.28 -25.15
C GLY A 331 20.91 -23.08 -24.43
N PRO A 332 21.51 -21.87 -24.50
CA PRO A 332 21.05 -20.68 -23.79
C PRO A 332 19.69 -20.18 -24.24
N ASP A 333 18.97 -19.52 -23.33
CA ASP A 333 17.71 -18.84 -23.63
C ASP A 333 17.95 -17.43 -24.20
N LEU A 334 16.94 -16.88 -24.86
CA LEU A 334 17.04 -15.62 -25.60
C LEU A 334 16.52 -14.43 -24.78
N LEU A 335 17.41 -13.51 -24.41
CA LEU A 335 17.07 -12.22 -23.85
C LEU A 335 16.83 -11.20 -24.98
N ALA A 336 15.63 -10.66 -25.11
CA ALA A 336 15.25 -9.76 -26.21
C ALA A 336 14.63 -8.44 -25.73
N GLY A 337 15.08 -7.33 -26.31
CA GLY A 337 14.56 -5.98 -26.06
C GLY A 337 13.36 -5.63 -26.92
N ALA A 338 12.33 -5.04 -26.31
CA ALA A 338 11.10 -4.54 -26.92
C ALA A 338 10.77 -3.11 -26.43
N PRO A 339 11.55 -2.09 -26.86
CA PRO A 339 11.52 -0.73 -26.33
C PRO A 339 10.29 0.11 -26.71
N GLY A 340 9.44 -0.38 -27.62
CA GLY A 340 8.17 0.29 -27.94
C GLY A 340 6.96 -0.27 -27.20
N LYS A 341 7.14 -1.34 -26.40
CA LYS A 341 6.04 -1.96 -25.66
C LYS A 341 5.63 -1.09 -24.47
N GLU A 342 4.36 -0.70 -24.41
CA GLU A 342 3.84 0.26 -23.43
C GLU A 342 4.55 1.63 -23.51
N SER A 343 4.20 2.59 -22.64
CA SER A 343 4.82 3.93 -22.65
C SER A 343 6.25 3.97 -22.04
N GLY A 344 6.91 2.82 -21.86
CA GLY A 344 8.19 2.70 -21.16
C GLY A 344 9.17 1.63 -21.66
N GLY A 345 8.76 0.73 -22.58
CA GLY A 345 9.57 -0.38 -23.08
C GLY A 345 9.71 -1.56 -22.11
N THR A 346 10.14 -2.71 -22.63
CA THR A 346 10.42 -3.93 -21.83
C THR A 346 11.57 -4.74 -22.40
N CYS A 347 12.09 -5.66 -21.60
CA CYS A 347 12.91 -6.79 -22.05
C CYS A 347 12.18 -8.11 -21.72
N VAL A 348 12.37 -9.16 -22.51
CA VAL A 348 11.77 -10.49 -22.31
C VAL A 348 12.83 -11.59 -22.41
N LEU A 349 12.68 -12.65 -21.62
CA LEU A 349 13.40 -13.91 -21.76
C LEU A 349 12.49 -14.92 -22.45
N LEU A 350 13.00 -15.55 -23.50
CA LEU A 350 12.25 -16.41 -24.40
C LEU A 350 12.99 -17.74 -24.58
N ASP A 351 12.25 -18.84 -24.54
CA ASP A 351 12.77 -20.13 -25.02
C ASP A 351 12.90 -20.02 -26.56
N PRO A 352 14.10 -20.20 -27.14
CA PRO A 352 14.37 -19.83 -28.54
C PRO A 352 13.71 -20.76 -29.55
N LEU A 353 13.42 -22.01 -29.19
CA LEU A 353 12.85 -23.03 -30.09
C LEU A 353 11.32 -23.04 -30.05
N SER A 354 10.73 -22.97 -28.86
CA SER A 354 9.27 -22.94 -28.65
C SER A 354 8.69 -21.53 -28.78
N GLY A 355 9.51 -20.48 -28.63
CA GLY A 355 9.09 -19.08 -28.58
C GLY A 355 8.29 -18.74 -27.32
N ALA A 356 8.30 -19.61 -26.30
CA ALA A 356 7.57 -19.40 -25.05
C ALA A 356 8.19 -18.27 -24.23
N LEU A 357 7.33 -17.43 -23.63
CA LEU A 357 7.76 -16.42 -22.68
C LEU A 357 8.16 -17.08 -21.35
N LEU A 358 9.46 -17.15 -21.08
CA LEU A 358 10.02 -17.64 -19.81
C LEU A 358 9.96 -16.56 -18.73
N MET A 359 10.29 -15.32 -19.10
CA MET A 359 10.31 -14.19 -18.18
C MET A 359 10.06 -12.86 -18.90
N ASN A 360 9.50 -11.88 -18.19
CA ASN A 360 9.40 -10.51 -18.67
C ASN A 360 10.00 -9.57 -17.64
N PHE A 361 10.88 -8.68 -18.10
CA PHE A 361 11.54 -7.67 -17.30
C PHE A 361 11.13 -6.28 -17.79
N THR A 362 10.12 -5.67 -17.17
CA THR A 362 9.78 -4.29 -17.51
C THR A 362 10.82 -3.34 -16.95
N GLY A 363 11.13 -2.31 -17.73
CA GLY A 363 11.82 -1.14 -17.23
C GLY A 363 11.00 -0.34 -16.22
N PHE A 364 11.45 0.88 -16.01
CA PHE A 364 11.49 1.42 -14.66
C PHE A 364 10.95 2.82 -14.48
N TYR A 365 10.67 3.47 -15.60
CA TYR A 365 10.47 4.90 -15.67
C TYR A 365 9.34 5.18 -16.67
N GLU A 366 8.46 6.10 -16.30
CA GLU A 366 7.45 6.60 -17.23
C GLU A 366 8.14 7.32 -18.40
N GLY A 367 7.87 6.88 -19.64
CA GLY A 367 8.34 7.55 -20.86
C GLY A 367 9.77 7.22 -21.32
N GLY A 368 10.25 5.98 -21.16
CA GLY A 368 11.57 5.51 -21.66
C GLY A 368 11.49 4.50 -22.82
N GLU A 369 12.64 4.16 -23.41
CA GLU A 369 12.81 3.07 -24.38
C GLU A 369 13.49 1.85 -23.69
N ALA A 370 12.89 1.25 -22.67
CA ALA A 370 13.55 0.15 -21.95
C ALA A 370 13.71 -1.12 -22.80
N GLY A 371 14.89 -1.74 -22.75
CA GLY A 371 15.27 -2.81 -23.70
C GLY A 371 15.91 -2.27 -24.98
N HIS A 372 16.45 -1.05 -24.97
CA HIS A 372 17.22 -0.52 -26.10
C HIS A 372 18.57 -1.24 -26.27
N ALA A 373 19.22 -1.59 -25.18
CA ALA A 373 20.32 -2.57 -25.12
C ALA A 373 20.07 -3.55 -23.97
N VAL A 374 20.54 -4.79 -24.13
CA VAL A 374 20.44 -5.89 -23.16
C VAL A 374 21.76 -6.65 -23.13
N VAL A 375 22.15 -7.19 -21.99
CA VAL A 375 23.29 -8.11 -21.82
C VAL A 375 22.95 -9.19 -20.81
N GLY A 376 23.36 -10.43 -21.07
CA GLY A 376 23.31 -11.55 -20.15
C GLY A 376 24.71 -12.09 -19.89
N LEU A 377 24.92 -12.71 -18.73
CA LEU A 377 26.15 -13.41 -18.36
C LEU A 377 25.84 -14.58 -17.45
N ASN A 378 26.14 -15.78 -17.92
CA ASN A 378 26.15 -16.99 -17.11
C ASN A 378 27.49 -17.00 -16.36
N ARG A 379 27.53 -17.33 -15.06
CA ARG A 379 28.77 -17.26 -14.28
C ARG A 379 29.77 -18.34 -14.78
N MET A 380 30.62 -17.94 -15.73
CA MET A 380 31.69 -18.76 -16.29
C MET A 380 32.87 -18.76 -15.32
N ASP A 381 33.25 -19.94 -14.84
CA ASP A 381 34.48 -20.13 -14.08
C ASP A 381 35.69 -20.01 -15.04
N PRO A 382 36.70 -19.15 -14.74
CA PRO A 382 37.96 -19.13 -15.50
C PRO A 382 38.78 -20.45 -15.44
N LEU A 383 38.31 -21.47 -14.69
CA LEU A 383 38.97 -22.77 -14.51
C LEU A 383 38.37 -23.94 -15.31
N GLY A 384 37.39 -23.70 -16.20
CA GLY A 384 36.95 -24.70 -17.19
C GLY A 384 35.98 -25.78 -16.69
N LEU A 385 35.04 -25.41 -15.82
CA LEU A 385 33.90 -26.25 -15.47
C LEU A 385 32.82 -26.25 -16.58
N THR A 386 32.01 -27.31 -16.62
CA THR A 386 30.86 -27.39 -17.55
C THR A 386 29.72 -26.47 -17.11
N PRO A 387 28.98 -25.79 -18.04
CA PRO A 387 28.02 -24.75 -17.71
C PRO A 387 26.99 -25.11 -16.63
N SER A 388 26.46 -26.34 -16.67
CA SER A 388 25.44 -26.84 -15.75
C SER A 388 25.89 -26.91 -14.28
N GLN A 389 27.20 -26.95 -13.99
CA GLN A 389 27.72 -27.07 -12.62
C GLN A 389 27.96 -25.71 -11.94
N ALA A 390 28.17 -24.64 -12.72
CA ALA A 390 28.37 -23.29 -12.17
C ALA A 390 27.03 -22.57 -11.92
N ILE A 391 26.08 -22.70 -12.85
CA ILE A 391 24.72 -22.15 -12.75
C ILE A 391 24.03 -22.64 -11.47
N ALA A 392 24.22 -23.91 -11.11
CA ALA A 392 23.60 -24.59 -9.97
C ALA A 392 24.03 -24.07 -8.57
N LYS A 393 25.09 -23.25 -8.46
CA LYS A 393 25.54 -22.71 -7.15
C LYS A 393 25.20 -21.25 -6.91
N GLU A 394 25.24 -20.40 -7.94
CA GLU A 394 25.28 -18.93 -7.73
C GLU A 394 24.44 -18.12 -8.73
N GLY A 395 23.95 -18.75 -9.81
CA GLY A 395 23.07 -18.12 -10.79
C GLY A 395 23.77 -17.34 -11.92
N ALA A 396 23.00 -16.48 -12.60
CA ALA A 396 23.40 -15.71 -13.78
C ALA A 396 23.12 -14.21 -13.58
N LEU A 397 23.84 -13.33 -14.27
CA LEU A 397 23.65 -11.88 -14.24
C LEU A 397 23.00 -11.39 -15.54
N LEU A 398 22.15 -10.36 -15.47
CA LEU A 398 21.71 -9.63 -16.66
C LEU A 398 21.54 -8.14 -16.39
N ALA A 399 21.62 -7.33 -17.43
CA ALA A 399 21.36 -5.91 -17.38
C ALA A 399 20.70 -5.40 -18.66
N PHE A 400 19.87 -4.36 -18.55
CA PHE A 400 19.33 -3.67 -19.72
C PHE A 400 19.16 -2.17 -19.49
N SER A 401 18.99 -1.43 -20.58
CA SER A 401 18.96 0.04 -20.58
C SER A 401 17.66 0.64 -21.08
N ALA A 402 17.43 1.89 -20.66
CA ALA A 402 16.42 2.80 -21.19
C ALA A 402 17.06 4.18 -21.46
N PRO A 403 17.81 4.34 -22.57
CA PRO A 403 18.37 5.63 -22.98
C PRO A 403 17.24 6.55 -23.50
N LYS A 404 17.44 7.86 -23.42
CA LYS A 404 16.49 8.86 -23.93
C LYS A 404 17.23 10.05 -24.52
N ALA A 405 16.90 10.43 -25.76
CA ALA A 405 17.51 11.54 -26.47
C ALA A 405 16.98 12.91 -25.99
N ALA A 406 17.82 13.95 -26.11
CA ALA A 406 17.43 15.33 -25.82
C ALA A 406 16.39 15.83 -26.85
N GLY A 407 15.26 16.38 -26.37
CA GLY A 407 14.23 17.01 -27.21
C GLY A 407 12.78 16.71 -26.82
N SER A 408 12.53 15.72 -25.96
CA SER A 408 11.18 15.21 -25.64
C SER A 408 10.52 15.81 -24.38
N GLY A 409 10.87 17.05 -24.02
CA GLY A 409 10.14 17.86 -23.03
C GLY A 409 10.26 17.45 -21.54
N GLY A 410 11.07 16.45 -21.18
CA GLY A 410 11.24 15.99 -19.79
C GLY A 410 12.70 15.81 -19.37
N ALA A 411 12.98 16.03 -18.08
CA ALA A 411 14.33 16.03 -17.49
C ALA A 411 14.90 14.62 -17.18
N ASN A 412 14.75 13.65 -18.10
CA ASN A 412 15.22 12.27 -17.91
C ASN A 412 16.61 12.02 -18.52
N HIS A 413 17.45 11.29 -17.80
CA HIS A 413 18.89 11.21 -18.06
C HIS A 413 19.35 9.97 -18.86
N GLY A 414 18.47 8.98 -19.07
CA GLY A 414 18.86 7.61 -19.44
C GLY A 414 19.16 6.76 -18.20
N SER A 415 19.08 5.44 -18.30
CA SER A 415 19.23 4.53 -17.15
C SER A 415 19.62 3.11 -17.55
N ILE A 416 20.24 2.38 -16.62
CA ILE A 416 20.61 0.95 -16.70
C ILE A 416 20.05 0.25 -15.46
N SER A 417 19.61 -1.00 -15.59
CA SER A 417 19.17 -1.80 -14.46
C SER A 417 19.80 -3.19 -14.45
N PHE A 418 20.15 -3.69 -13.27
CA PHE A 418 20.98 -4.86 -13.00
C PHE A 418 20.19 -5.93 -12.23
N PHE A 419 20.41 -7.18 -12.59
CA PHE A 419 19.65 -8.33 -12.15
C PHE A 419 20.60 -9.51 -11.89
N ARG A 420 20.28 -10.37 -10.93
CA ARG A 420 20.86 -11.71 -10.76
C ARG A 420 19.75 -12.75 -10.81
N TRP A 421 19.70 -13.59 -11.82
CA TRP A 421 18.92 -14.82 -11.79
C TRP A 421 19.60 -15.87 -10.90
N LYS A 422 18.83 -16.68 -10.17
CA LYS A 422 19.28 -17.82 -9.36
C LYS A 422 18.39 -19.03 -9.67
N PRO A 423 18.94 -20.27 -9.72
CA PRO A 423 18.11 -21.47 -9.86
C PRO A 423 17.15 -21.62 -8.68
N SER A 424 16.09 -22.41 -8.87
CA SER A 424 15.22 -22.85 -7.77
C SER A 424 15.85 -24.02 -7.03
N ASP A 425 15.73 -24.07 -5.70
CA ASP A 425 16.37 -25.07 -4.82
C ASP A 425 15.85 -26.52 -4.98
N SER A 426 15.27 -26.89 -6.11
CA SER A 426 14.73 -28.23 -6.38
C SER A 426 15.79 -29.32 -6.63
N ASP A 427 17.06 -28.94 -6.81
CA ASP A 427 18.19 -29.84 -7.03
C ASP A 427 19.16 -29.95 -5.82
N LEU A 428 18.83 -29.33 -4.68
CA LEU A 428 19.55 -29.50 -3.41
C LEU A 428 18.60 -29.99 -2.31
N GLU A 429 19.12 -30.83 -1.42
CA GLU A 429 18.34 -31.80 -0.63
C GLU A 429 17.31 -31.20 0.37
N GLU A 430 16.30 -32.00 0.73
CA GLU A 430 15.19 -31.68 1.62
C GLU A 430 15.59 -31.23 3.05
N SER A 431 16.00 -29.98 3.24
CA SER A 431 15.83 -29.25 4.52
C SER A 431 16.06 -27.74 4.37
N ASP A 432 15.33 -26.95 5.16
CA ASP A 432 15.58 -25.52 5.48
C ASP A 432 15.24 -24.44 4.43
N ALA A 433 14.29 -24.70 3.53
CA ALA A 433 13.70 -23.69 2.65
C ALA A 433 12.73 -22.72 3.37
N VAL A 434 13.24 -21.84 4.24
CA VAL A 434 12.49 -20.70 4.83
C VAL A 434 13.37 -19.45 4.92
N GLY A 435 13.26 -18.55 3.93
CA GLY A 435 13.87 -17.21 4.00
C GLY A 435 14.52 -16.76 2.69
N GLY A 436 13.73 -16.15 1.80
CA GLY A 436 14.22 -15.66 0.49
C GLY A 436 13.40 -14.51 -0.09
N LEU A 437 12.64 -13.81 0.75
CA LEU A 437 11.84 -12.66 0.38
C LEU A 437 12.20 -11.53 1.33
N LEU A 438 12.49 -10.32 0.81
CA LEU A 438 12.12 -9.03 1.43
C LEU A 438 12.61 -7.77 0.72
N ALA A 439 11.75 -6.75 0.81
CA ALA A 439 12.08 -5.34 1.00
C ALA A 439 13.17 -4.68 0.14
N PHE A 440 12.75 -4.14 -1.01
CA PHE A 440 13.48 -3.03 -1.63
C PHE A 440 13.09 -1.68 -1.04
N SER A 441 14.11 -0.84 -0.81
CA SER A 441 14.04 0.62 -0.79
C SER A 441 12.81 1.25 -0.11
N ALA A 442 12.90 1.50 1.21
CA ALA A 442 12.43 2.80 1.66
C ALA A 442 13.37 3.86 1.05
N THR A 443 12.80 4.96 0.58
CA THR A 443 13.56 6.03 -0.07
C THR A 443 14.61 6.62 0.89
N SER A 444 15.64 7.28 0.35
CA SER A 444 16.49 8.19 1.15
C SER A 444 15.67 9.27 1.89
N ALA A 445 14.42 9.51 1.47
CA ALA A 445 13.46 10.36 2.16
C ALA A 445 12.78 9.69 3.37
N SER A 446 12.67 8.36 3.46
CA SER A 446 12.20 7.66 4.67
C SER A 446 13.27 7.66 5.76
N ALA A 447 14.52 7.35 5.38
CA ALA A 447 15.69 7.55 6.24
C ALA A 447 15.76 9.02 6.69
N ALA A 448 15.67 9.99 5.76
CA ALA A 448 15.63 11.40 6.12
C ALA A 448 14.44 11.78 7.01
N ALA A 449 13.25 11.20 6.86
CA ALA A 449 12.11 11.50 7.75
C ALA A 449 12.43 11.11 9.20
N LYS A 450 13.04 9.94 9.41
CA LYS A 450 13.52 9.49 10.72
C LYS A 450 14.70 10.34 11.20
N ASP A 451 15.73 10.51 10.37
CA ASP A 451 16.95 11.25 10.71
C ASP A 451 16.66 12.72 11.03
N VAL A 452 15.65 13.32 10.40
CA VAL A 452 15.20 14.68 10.71
C VAL A 452 14.58 14.74 12.09
N LEU A 453 13.69 13.80 12.45
CA LEU A 453 13.13 13.75 13.80
C LEU A 453 14.18 13.38 14.86
N GLU A 454 15.23 12.63 14.48
CA GLU A 454 16.33 12.23 15.37
C GLU A 454 17.43 13.29 15.54
N ASN A 455 17.65 14.17 14.56
CA ASN A 455 18.75 15.15 14.55
C ASN A 455 18.30 16.63 14.56
N ASP A 456 17.00 16.93 14.43
CA ASP A 456 16.50 18.30 14.54
C ASP A 456 16.45 18.76 16.00
N LEU A 457 17.29 19.75 16.32
CA LEU A 457 17.44 20.33 17.66
C LEU A 457 16.13 20.87 18.24
N GLU A 458 15.13 21.19 17.42
CA GLU A 458 13.80 21.63 17.90
C GLU A 458 13.04 20.49 18.62
N PHE A 459 13.26 19.22 18.24
CA PHE A 459 12.57 18.07 18.84
C PHE A 459 13.10 17.72 20.24
N ASP A 460 14.42 17.78 20.41
CA ASP A 460 15.08 17.62 21.72
C ASP A 460 14.74 18.79 22.67
N GLN A 461 14.80 20.03 22.18
CA GLN A 461 14.52 21.21 23.00
C GLN A 461 13.06 21.27 23.49
N GLU A 462 12.10 20.87 22.67
CA GLU A 462 10.68 20.87 23.06
C GLU A 462 10.17 19.53 23.65
N LYS A 463 11.07 18.64 24.10
CA LYS A 463 10.77 17.43 24.92
C LYS A 463 9.81 16.41 24.28
N TRP A 464 9.98 16.10 22.99
CA TRP A 464 9.28 14.95 22.41
C TRP A 464 9.69 13.64 23.08
N LYS A 465 8.75 12.69 23.23
CA LYS A 465 9.04 11.34 23.70
C LYS A 465 9.19 10.39 22.53
N LYS A 466 10.30 9.65 22.51
CA LYS A 466 10.57 8.56 21.58
C LYS A 466 10.30 7.22 22.24
N VAL A 467 9.58 6.34 21.56
CA VAL A 467 9.42 4.92 21.90
C VAL A 467 9.66 4.12 20.63
N SER A 468 10.36 2.99 20.72
CA SER A 468 10.64 2.14 19.55
C SER A 468 10.37 0.67 19.90
N ASP A 469 9.96 -0.07 18.89
CA ASP A 469 9.85 -1.54 18.93
C ASP A 469 11.22 -2.18 19.24
N PRO A 470 11.30 -3.20 20.13
CA PRO A 470 12.56 -3.89 20.42
C PRO A 470 13.21 -4.57 19.21
N LEU A 471 12.44 -4.93 18.19
CA LEU A 471 12.92 -5.50 16.92
C LEU A 471 13.15 -4.42 15.84
N GLY A 472 13.06 -3.14 16.20
CA GLY A 472 13.37 -2.02 15.31
C GLY A 472 12.36 -1.80 14.17
N ARG A 473 11.16 -2.38 14.21
CA ARG A 473 10.18 -2.31 13.10
C ARG A 473 9.46 -0.97 12.99
N TRP A 474 9.28 -0.27 14.11
CA TRP A 474 8.66 1.05 14.16
C TRP A 474 9.24 1.96 15.25
N THR A 475 9.12 3.26 15.05
CA THR A 475 9.44 4.31 16.04
C THR A 475 8.29 5.29 16.16
N LEU A 476 7.83 5.50 17.39
CA LEU A 476 6.78 6.46 17.77
C LEU A 476 7.41 7.70 18.39
N TRP A 477 7.15 8.85 17.77
CA TRP A 477 7.39 10.18 18.32
C TRP A 477 6.10 10.75 18.88
N SER A 478 6.12 11.21 20.13
CA SER A 478 4.91 11.70 20.80
C SER A 478 5.14 13.00 21.56
N SER A 479 4.25 13.96 21.35
CA SER A 479 4.18 15.20 22.15
C SER A 479 2.92 15.25 23.04
N VAL A 480 2.16 14.16 23.15
CA VAL A 480 0.94 14.08 23.98
C VAL A 480 1.25 13.69 25.43
N LYS A 481 0.22 13.58 26.28
CA LYS A 481 0.33 13.10 27.66
C LYS A 481 1.04 11.73 27.73
N PRO A 482 1.86 11.46 28.77
CA PRO A 482 2.61 10.21 28.90
C PRO A 482 1.78 8.93 28.75
N ASP A 483 0.56 8.93 29.29
CA ASP A 483 -0.29 7.74 29.34
C ASP A 483 -0.80 7.33 27.96
N LEU A 484 -1.24 8.30 27.15
CA LEU A 484 -1.68 8.06 25.77
C LEU A 484 -0.49 7.65 24.87
N ALA A 485 0.69 8.24 25.08
CA ALA A 485 1.90 7.84 24.37
C ALA A 485 2.27 6.37 24.66
N LYS A 486 2.15 5.96 25.93
CA LYS A 486 2.36 4.58 26.36
C LYS A 486 1.28 3.65 25.80
N GLU A 487 0.00 4.01 25.91
CA GLU A 487 -1.12 3.22 25.35
C GLU A 487 -0.95 3.00 23.83
N THR A 488 -0.52 4.02 23.10
CA THR A 488 -0.23 3.92 21.66
C THR A 488 0.88 2.90 21.39
N ALA A 489 1.98 2.97 22.14
CA ALA A 489 3.08 2.00 22.02
C ALA A 489 2.65 0.57 22.40
N ASP A 490 1.87 0.39 23.47
CA ASP A 490 1.35 -0.90 23.93
C ASP A 490 0.34 -1.50 22.92
N LEU A 491 -0.44 -0.66 22.22
CA LEU A 491 -1.31 -1.09 21.12
C LEU A 491 -0.51 -1.49 19.88
N LEU A 492 0.51 -0.71 19.49
CA LEU A 492 1.39 -1.04 18.38
C LEU A 492 2.14 -2.35 18.64
N ASN A 493 2.70 -2.56 19.84
CA ASN A 493 3.36 -3.82 20.23
C ASN A 493 2.42 -5.03 20.06
N ARG A 494 1.18 -4.94 20.55
CA ARG A 494 0.18 -6.01 20.37
C ARG A 494 -0.21 -6.22 18.90
N THR A 495 -0.30 -5.15 18.13
CA THR A 495 -0.63 -5.19 16.70
C THR A 495 0.46 -5.91 15.91
N TYR A 496 1.73 -5.56 16.12
CA TYR A 496 2.86 -6.20 15.45
C TYR A 496 3.04 -7.65 15.88
N ALA A 497 2.94 -7.96 17.18
CA ALA A 497 2.96 -9.34 17.65
C ALA A 497 1.85 -10.20 17.01
N ARG A 498 0.66 -9.63 16.79
CA ARG A 498 -0.41 -10.34 16.08
C ARG A 498 -0.12 -10.49 14.59
N LEU A 499 0.40 -9.45 13.93
CA LEU A 499 0.82 -9.53 12.52
C LEU A 499 1.93 -10.58 12.30
N ASP A 500 2.87 -10.73 13.24
CA ASP A 500 3.88 -11.80 13.18
C ASP A 500 3.21 -13.18 13.19
N THR A 501 2.21 -13.43 14.05
CA THR A 501 1.44 -14.69 14.00
C THR A 501 0.63 -14.87 12.71
N CYS A 502 0.27 -13.79 12.02
CA CYS A 502 -0.49 -13.84 10.77
C CYS A 502 0.39 -13.99 9.53
N PHE A 503 1.68 -13.65 9.60
CA PHE A 503 2.65 -13.78 8.50
C PHE A 503 3.67 -14.92 8.70
N GLY A 504 3.78 -15.45 9.92
CA GLY A 504 4.76 -16.47 10.30
C GLY A 504 6.16 -15.89 10.52
N ASN A 505 7.16 -16.77 10.52
CA ASN A 505 8.58 -16.37 10.56
C ASN A 505 9.06 -15.70 9.25
N SER A 506 8.20 -15.69 8.22
CA SER A 506 8.47 -15.12 6.91
C SER A 506 8.41 -13.59 6.92
N GLY A 507 9.43 -12.93 6.39
CA GLY A 507 9.34 -11.50 6.07
C GLY A 507 9.81 -10.51 7.14
N LEU A 508 10.81 -10.82 7.96
CA LEU A 508 11.35 -9.88 8.98
C LEU A 508 12.74 -9.26 8.71
N GLU A 509 13.57 -9.84 7.84
CA GLU A 509 14.94 -9.33 7.59
C GLU A 509 14.99 -8.03 6.77
N GLN A 510 15.80 -7.06 7.22
CA GLN A 510 16.29 -5.88 6.48
C GLN A 510 15.31 -4.76 6.05
N ALA A 511 14.03 -4.74 6.44
CA ALA A 511 13.15 -3.62 6.07
C ALA A 511 13.14 -2.44 7.08
N LEU A 512 13.36 -1.21 6.58
CA LEU A 512 13.51 0.03 7.37
C LEU A 512 12.32 0.36 8.30
N PRO A 513 12.56 1.00 9.46
CA PRO A 513 11.55 1.28 10.48
C PRO A 513 10.46 2.23 10.00
N ILE A 514 9.21 1.90 10.30
CA ILE A 514 8.07 2.79 10.11
C ILE A 514 8.11 3.94 11.14
N THR A 515 7.97 5.17 10.66
CA THR A 515 8.00 6.38 11.50
C THR A 515 6.58 6.86 11.78
N LEU A 516 6.19 6.84 13.04
CA LEU A 516 4.86 7.21 13.52
C LEU A 516 4.96 8.44 14.42
N VAL A 517 4.07 9.42 14.23
CA VAL A 517 4.08 10.68 14.99
C VAL A 517 2.70 10.97 15.58
N LEU A 518 2.64 11.18 16.89
CA LEU A 518 1.44 11.57 17.63
C LEU A 518 1.62 13.00 18.19
N ALA A 519 1.12 13.98 17.44
CA ALA A 519 1.23 15.40 17.73
C ALA A 519 0.10 15.88 18.65
N GLY A 520 0.42 16.59 19.72
CA GLY A 520 -0.55 17.06 20.73
C GLY A 520 -1.15 18.45 20.48
N SER A 521 -0.83 19.10 19.35
CA SER A 521 -1.48 20.33 18.89
C SER A 521 -1.14 20.63 17.43
N ILE A 522 -1.89 21.56 16.82
CA ILE A 522 -1.59 22.06 15.46
C ILE A 522 -0.15 22.58 15.33
N LYS A 523 0.35 23.35 16.32
CA LYS A 523 1.76 23.81 16.36
C LYS A 523 2.75 22.63 16.30
N ARG A 524 2.43 21.52 16.97
CA ARG A 524 3.29 20.31 16.97
C ARG A 524 3.24 19.56 15.64
N GLN A 525 2.12 19.59 14.94
CA GLN A 525 2.02 19.09 13.57
C GLN A 525 2.79 20.00 12.60
N ASP A 526 2.63 21.32 12.69
CA ASP A 526 3.34 22.28 11.86
C ASP A 526 4.85 22.15 12.00
N GLN A 527 5.37 21.96 13.22
CA GLN A 527 6.79 21.64 13.46
C GLN A 527 7.28 20.42 12.69
N VAL A 528 6.51 19.33 12.70
CA VAL A 528 6.86 18.10 11.96
C VAL A 528 6.79 18.35 10.46
N ALA A 529 5.77 19.06 9.99
CA ALA A 529 5.62 19.44 8.60
C ALA A 529 6.72 20.40 8.11
N ASP A 530 7.18 21.33 8.96
CA ASP A 530 8.30 22.24 8.71
C ASP A 530 9.60 21.45 8.60
N ALA A 531 9.90 20.58 9.56
CA ALA A 531 11.10 19.75 9.57
C ALA A 531 11.17 18.86 8.31
N LEU A 532 10.06 18.19 7.95
CA LEU A 532 9.96 17.39 6.72
C LEU A 532 10.06 18.25 5.45
N HIS A 533 9.46 19.45 5.42
CA HIS A 533 9.54 20.34 4.26
C HIS A 533 10.96 20.90 4.05
N ARG A 534 11.69 21.20 5.14
CA ARG A 534 13.12 21.55 5.12
C ARG A 534 13.97 20.41 4.54
N ALA A 535 13.66 19.17 4.89
CA ALA A 535 14.43 17.99 4.51
C ALA A 535 14.28 17.56 3.04
N PHE A 536 13.07 17.66 2.48
CA PHE A 536 12.80 17.11 1.14
C PHE A 536 13.11 18.09 0.01
N GLN A 537 13.71 17.57 -1.06
CA GLN A 537 14.11 18.31 -2.27
C GLN A 537 13.26 17.98 -3.52
N LYS A 538 12.12 17.29 -3.36
CA LYS A 538 11.20 16.93 -4.45
C LYS A 538 9.90 17.70 -4.32
N ASP A 539 9.46 18.35 -5.40
CA ASP A 539 8.29 19.25 -5.38
C ASP A 539 6.98 18.54 -4.99
N HIS A 540 6.77 17.28 -5.42
CA HIS A 540 5.58 16.52 -5.04
C HIS A 540 5.53 16.16 -3.55
N GLN A 541 6.68 15.89 -2.92
CA GLN A 541 6.74 15.61 -1.48
C GLN A 541 6.44 16.86 -0.65
N ARG A 542 6.93 18.03 -1.11
CA ARG A 542 6.59 19.33 -0.51
C ARG A 542 5.10 19.65 -0.64
N LYS A 543 4.52 19.45 -1.83
CA LYS A 543 3.09 19.64 -2.07
C LYS A 543 2.22 18.74 -1.17
N TRP A 544 2.57 17.46 -1.04
CA TRP A 544 1.88 16.54 -0.12
C TRP A 544 1.95 17.02 1.35
N ILE A 545 3.08 17.60 1.78
CA ILE A 545 3.20 18.19 3.13
C ILE A 545 2.32 19.43 3.27
N GLU A 546 2.31 20.32 2.28
CA GLU A 546 1.48 21.53 2.28
C GLU A 546 -0.02 21.19 2.33
N GLU A 547 -0.46 20.22 1.53
CA GLU A 547 -1.82 19.66 1.60
C GLU A 547 -2.07 19.02 2.97
N GLY A 548 -1.13 18.21 3.47
CA GLY A 548 -1.21 17.48 4.74
C GLY A 548 -1.23 18.34 6.01
N ARG A 549 -0.68 19.56 6.00
CA ARG A 549 -0.76 20.51 7.13
C ARG A 549 -2.20 20.88 7.49
N MET A 550 -3.07 20.98 6.50
CA MET A 550 -4.46 21.38 6.72
C MET A 550 -5.32 20.26 7.34
N TRP A 551 -4.89 19.00 7.18
CA TRP A 551 -5.60 17.83 7.71
C TRP A 551 -5.08 17.44 9.09
N PRO A 552 -5.90 16.88 9.99
CA PRO A 552 -5.45 16.43 11.31
C PRO A 552 -4.63 15.13 11.28
N ASN A 553 -4.30 14.63 10.09
CA ASN A 553 -3.45 13.47 9.89
C ASN A 553 -2.72 13.55 8.54
N MET A 554 -1.61 12.84 8.45
CA MET A 554 -0.79 12.74 7.24
C MET A 554 -0.35 11.27 7.09
N LEU A 555 -0.53 10.67 5.92
CA LEU A 555 -0.03 9.33 5.59
C LEU A 555 0.76 9.41 4.29
N ASN A 556 1.99 8.87 4.28
CA ASN A 556 2.76 8.68 3.06
C ASN A 556 3.41 7.30 3.04
N ARG A 557 2.97 6.48 2.07
CA ARG A 557 3.42 5.11 1.86
C ARG A 557 4.89 5.06 1.38
N GLU A 558 5.38 6.04 0.60
CA GLU A 558 6.78 6.10 0.12
C GLU A 558 7.80 6.50 1.20
N LEU A 559 7.34 7.25 2.20
CA LEU A 559 8.16 7.69 3.34
C LEU A 559 8.11 6.71 4.51
N LEU A 560 7.26 5.68 4.46
CA LEU A 560 6.88 4.85 5.61
C LEU A 560 6.52 5.70 6.83
N PHE A 561 5.77 6.78 6.60
CA PHE A 561 5.50 7.84 7.57
C PHE A 561 4.01 8.03 7.80
N ALA A 562 3.61 8.14 9.07
CA ALA A 562 2.28 8.60 9.46
C ALA A 562 2.34 9.60 10.62
N LEU A 563 1.52 10.66 10.54
CA LEU A 563 1.25 11.60 11.62
C LEU A 563 -0.24 11.62 11.93
N VAL A 564 -0.58 11.65 13.22
CA VAL A 564 -1.93 11.91 13.73
C VAL A 564 -1.86 13.04 14.76
N ARG A 565 -2.77 14.01 14.64
CA ARG A 565 -2.95 15.09 15.61
C ARG A 565 -4.02 14.72 16.64
N ASN A 566 -3.77 15.09 17.89
CA ASN A 566 -4.66 14.90 19.03
C ASN A 566 -4.80 16.23 19.79
N ASP A 567 -5.78 17.04 19.41
CA ASP A 567 -6.13 18.29 20.11
C ASP A 567 -7.64 18.61 20.01
N GLN A 568 -8.09 19.71 20.60
CA GLN A 568 -9.51 20.10 20.59
C GLN A 568 -10.07 20.45 19.20
N SER A 569 -9.22 20.65 18.18
CA SER A 569 -9.67 20.80 16.79
C SER A 569 -9.95 19.45 16.13
N THR A 570 -9.37 18.35 16.64
CA THR A 570 -9.54 17.00 16.10
C THR A 570 -10.76 16.29 16.70
N LYS A 571 -11.89 16.98 16.86
CA LYS A 571 -13.13 16.46 17.49
C LYS A 571 -13.63 15.14 16.88
N LEU A 572 -13.32 14.90 15.60
CA LEU A 572 -13.68 13.72 14.83
C LEU A 572 -12.76 12.50 15.07
N ILE A 573 -11.54 12.70 15.60
CA ILE A 573 -10.57 11.64 15.88
C ILE A 573 -10.59 11.35 17.38
N LYS A 574 -11.55 10.53 17.82
CA LYS A 574 -11.70 10.17 19.25
C LYS A 574 -10.62 9.23 19.78
N ARG A 575 -10.01 8.42 18.91
CA ARG A 575 -9.03 7.37 19.23
C ARG A 575 -7.78 7.52 18.32
N PRO A 576 -6.96 8.57 18.51
CA PRO A 576 -5.80 8.84 17.64
C PRO A 576 -4.78 7.69 17.63
N GLU A 577 -4.69 6.92 18.70
CA GLU A 577 -3.86 5.71 18.78
C GLU A 577 -4.38 4.56 17.89
N VAL A 578 -5.70 4.45 17.72
CA VAL A 578 -6.33 3.46 16.83
C VAL A 578 -6.19 3.90 15.37
N GLN A 579 -6.27 5.21 15.08
CA GLN A 579 -5.93 5.73 13.76
C GLN A 579 -4.45 5.47 13.42
N LEU A 580 -3.54 5.70 14.36
CA LEU A 580 -2.10 5.47 14.14
C LEU A 580 -1.79 3.96 14.00
N MET A 581 -2.49 3.09 14.72
CA MET A 581 -2.50 1.63 14.49
C MET A 581 -2.99 1.28 13.08
N HIS A 582 -4.10 1.86 12.61
CA HIS A 582 -4.63 1.61 11.26
C HIS A 582 -3.61 1.99 10.19
N PHE A 583 -3.00 3.17 10.30
CA PHE A 583 -1.90 3.57 9.43
C PHE A 583 -0.67 2.65 9.55
N ALA A 584 -0.30 2.20 10.76
CA ALA A 584 0.79 1.25 10.94
C ALA A 584 0.54 -0.08 10.21
N VAL A 585 -0.70 -0.59 10.15
CA VAL A 585 -1.03 -1.76 9.33
C VAL A 585 -0.82 -1.48 7.84
N HIS A 586 -1.36 -0.37 7.31
CA HIS A 586 -1.16 -0.01 5.89
C HIS A 586 0.33 0.20 5.54
N LEU A 587 1.10 0.81 6.44
CA LEU A 587 2.53 0.99 6.29
C LEU A 587 3.31 -0.32 6.44
N GLU A 588 2.86 -1.28 7.26
CA GLU A 588 3.49 -2.60 7.38
C GLU A 588 3.29 -3.45 6.11
N PHE A 589 2.10 -3.43 5.51
CA PHE A 589 1.89 -4.01 4.18
C PHE A 589 2.75 -3.32 3.12
N THR A 590 2.93 -2.00 3.23
CA THR A 590 3.84 -1.26 2.34
C THR A 590 5.31 -1.62 2.59
N ARG A 591 5.71 -1.84 3.84
CA ARG A 591 7.08 -2.22 4.24
C ARG A 591 7.43 -3.63 3.77
N ARG A 592 6.47 -4.57 3.80
CA ARG A 592 6.66 -5.97 3.34
C ARG A 592 6.46 -6.16 1.83
N PHE A 593 5.50 -5.45 1.20
CA PHE A 593 5.03 -5.72 -0.17
C PHE A 593 4.95 -4.49 -1.10
N SER A 594 5.42 -3.32 -0.65
CA SER A 594 5.40 -2.06 -1.41
C SER A 594 3.98 -1.61 -1.80
N ALA A 595 3.76 -1.10 -3.02
CA ALA A 595 2.47 -0.53 -3.40
C ALA A 595 1.40 -1.63 -3.64
N PHE A 596 0.41 -1.65 -2.74
CA PHE A 596 -0.51 -2.76 -2.49
C PHE A 596 -1.98 -2.27 -2.52
N PRO A 597 -2.98 -3.07 -2.94
CA PRO A 597 -4.38 -2.66 -2.95
C PRO A 597 -4.92 -2.31 -1.55
N ALA A 598 -5.40 -1.08 -1.33
CA ALA A 598 -5.91 -0.60 -0.04
C ALA A 598 -6.90 -1.54 0.67
N TRP A 599 -7.79 -2.23 -0.07
CA TRP A 599 -8.88 -2.99 0.53
C TRP A 599 -8.42 -4.13 1.47
N LEU A 600 -7.23 -4.71 1.22
CA LEU A 600 -6.74 -5.86 2.00
C LEU A 600 -6.06 -5.42 3.31
N PRO A 601 -5.11 -4.46 3.33
CA PRO A 601 -4.60 -3.89 4.58
C PRO A 601 -5.73 -3.24 5.41
N GLU A 602 -6.73 -2.66 4.75
CA GLU A 602 -7.92 -2.09 5.41
C GLU A 602 -8.77 -3.19 6.08
N ALA A 603 -9.06 -4.29 5.38
CA ALA A 603 -9.76 -5.44 5.95
C ALA A 603 -8.99 -6.06 7.14
N VAL A 604 -7.68 -6.26 6.98
CA VAL A 604 -6.80 -6.77 8.06
C VAL A 604 -6.77 -5.79 9.24
N SER A 605 -6.75 -4.48 8.98
CA SER A 605 -6.86 -3.46 10.02
C SER A 605 -8.19 -3.55 10.78
N TYR A 606 -9.34 -3.70 10.11
CA TYR A 606 -10.63 -3.86 10.78
C TYR A 606 -10.69 -5.14 11.63
N GLY A 607 -10.13 -6.25 11.14
CA GLY A 607 -10.01 -7.48 11.92
C GLY A 607 -9.15 -7.31 13.18
N LEU A 608 -7.99 -6.65 13.05
CA LEU A 608 -7.09 -6.39 14.19
C LEU A 608 -7.66 -5.36 15.18
N GLN A 609 -8.39 -4.36 14.71
CA GLN A 609 -9.11 -3.42 15.57
C GLN A 609 -10.16 -4.16 16.40
N ASP A 610 -10.99 -5.00 15.77
CA ASP A 610 -11.98 -5.84 16.46
C ASP A 610 -11.35 -6.79 17.50
N GLU A 611 -10.19 -7.39 17.18
CA GLU A 611 -9.52 -8.35 18.07
C GLU A 611 -8.75 -7.68 19.24
N LEU A 612 -8.08 -6.54 18.99
CA LEU A 612 -7.14 -5.92 19.95
C LEU A 612 -7.67 -4.68 20.67
N VAL A 613 -8.66 -3.99 20.08
CA VAL A 613 -9.29 -2.76 20.59
C VAL A 613 -10.76 -3.00 20.89
N GLY A 614 -11.42 -3.86 20.10
CA GLY A 614 -12.84 -4.15 20.14
C GLY A 614 -13.75 -3.20 19.37
N GLU A 615 -13.30 -1.96 19.22
CA GLU A 615 -14.02 -0.88 18.56
C GLU A 615 -13.40 -0.65 17.17
N ILE A 616 -14.23 -0.54 16.14
CA ILE A 616 -13.75 -0.39 14.75
C ILE A 616 -13.98 1.03 14.24
N TYR A 617 -12.88 1.61 13.79
CA TYR A 617 -12.74 2.95 13.27
C TYR A 617 -12.46 2.83 11.76
N GLY A 618 -13.49 3.10 10.96
CA GLY A 618 -13.46 3.10 9.49
C GLY A 618 -13.04 4.43 8.88
N TYR A 619 -12.21 4.39 7.82
CA TYR A 619 -11.66 5.58 7.16
C TYR A 619 -12.55 6.04 5.99
N SER A 620 -12.88 7.34 5.94
CA SER A 620 -13.70 7.97 4.90
C SER A 620 -12.87 8.88 3.97
N ASN A 621 -13.05 8.71 2.65
CA ASN A 621 -12.35 9.48 1.62
C ASN A 621 -12.91 10.92 1.42
N ARG A 622 -13.84 11.36 2.26
CA ARG A 622 -14.40 12.72 2.29
C ARG A 622 -14.02 13.38 3.61
N GLU A 623 -13.49 14.60 3.53
CA GLU A 623 -13.32 15.61 4.60
C GLU A 623 -13.38 15.14 6.07
N GLY A 624 -12.58 14.13 6.40
CA GLY A 624 -12.41 13.64 7.77
C GLY A 624 -13.28 12.44 8.15
N TRP A 625 -12.95 11.87 9.29
CA TRP A 625 -13.73 10.86 9.98
C TRP A 625 -15.16 11.37 10.22
N GLU A 626 -16.19 10.69 9.70
CA GLU A 626 -17.58 11.13 9.89
C GLU A 626 -17.95 11.19 11.40
N GLU A 627 -18.93 12.04 11.78
CA GLU A 627 -19.46 12.13 13.15
C GLU A 627 -20.21 10.84 13.55
N LEU A 628 -19.44 9.80 13.84
CA LEU A 628 -19.95 8.50 14.23
C LEU A 628 -20.05 8.44 15.76
N SER A 629 -21.26 8.18 16.24
CA SER A 629 -21.54 8.01 17.68
C SER A 629 -20.72 6.87 18.29
N ASP A 630 -20.47 6.87 19.59
CA ASP A 630 -19.69 5.81 20.25
C ASP A 630 -20.35 4.40 20.16
N ASP A 631 -21.69 4.37 20.05
CA ASP A 631 -22.48 3.18 19.68
C ASP A 631 -22.05 2.54 18.34
N TYR A 632 -21.52 3.34 17.41
CA TYR A 632 -21.20 2.94 16.04
C TYR A 632 -19.93 2.10 15.99
N HIS A 633 -18.87 2.49 16.72
CA HIS A 633 -17.60 1.79 16.67
C HIS A 633 -17.68 0.41 17.33
N SER A 634 -18.52 0.25 18.35
CA SER A 634 -18.91 -1.05 18.93
C SER A 634 -19.99 -1.79 18.10
N ALA A 635 -20.47 -1.23 16.99
CA ALA A 635 -21.61 -1.78 16.25
C ALA A 635 -21.28 -2.99 15.37
N TRP A 636 -20.07 -3.02 14.81
CA TRP A 636 -19.81 -3.66 13.52
C TRP A 636 -20.05 -5.16 13.52
N ARG A 637 -19.75 -5.88 14.62
CA ARG A 637 -20.02 -7.32 14.73
C ARG A 637 -21.50 -7.71 14.67
N GLU A 638 -22.40 -6.85 15.14
CA GLU A 638 -23.84 -7.10 14.98
C GLU A 638 -24.29 -6.76 13.56
N LYS A 639 -23.79 -5.66 12.99
CA LYS A 639 -24.24 -5.16 11.68
C LYS A 639 -23.69 -5.94 10.50
N THR A 640 -22.50 -6.49 10.64
CA THR A 640 -21.96 -7.51 9.73
C THR A 640 -22.76 -8.80 9.82
N ALA A 641 -23.24 -9.21 11.02
CA ALA A 641 -24.12 -10.38 11.14
C ALA A 641 -25.51 -10.13 10.54
N ASP A 642 -26.11 -8.96 10.76
CA ASP A 642 -27.39 -8.57 10.11
C ASP A 642 -27.23 -8.61 8.58
N LEU A 643 -26.13 -8.06 8.05
CA LEU A 643 -25.82 -8.05 6.61
C LEU A 643 -25.67 -9.46 6.03
N LEU A 644 -24.80 -10.31 6.60
CA LEU A 644 -24.54 -11.67 6.11
C LEU A 644 -25.79 -12.57 6.13
N ASN A 645 -26.75 -12.29 7.02
CA ASN A 645 -28.05 -12.98 7.07
C ASN A 645 -29.05 -12.47 6.03
N ALA A 646 -29.03 -11.17 5.72
CA ALA A 646 -29.92 -10.56 4.74
C ALA A 646 -29.47 -10.84 3.29
N GLU A 647 -28.16 -10.76 3.04
CA GLU A 647 -27.56 -10.91 1.72
C GLU A 647 -26.21 -11.65 1.82
N SER A 648 -25.99 -12.63 0.95
CA SER A 648 -24.67 -13.25 0.81
C SER A 648 -23.72 -12.33 0.03
N PRO A 649 -22.59 -11.87 0.60
CA PRO A 649 -21.66 -10.99 -0.09
C PRO A 649 -20.97 -11.70 -1.26
N GLN A 650 -20.42 -10.93 -2.19
CA GLN A 650 -19.69 -11.46 -3.35
C GLN A 650 -18.25 -10.97 -3.31
N LEU A 651 -17.30 -11.74 -3.86
CA LEU A 651 -15.89 -11.34 -3.85
C LEU A 651 -15.64 -9.93 -4.46
N PRO A 652 -16.32 -9.51 -5.55
CA PRO A 652 -16.19 -8.14 -6.06
C PRO A 652 -16.62 -7.04 -5.09
N SER A 653 -17.57 -7.26 -4.17
CA SER A 653 -18.07 -6.19 -3.28
C SER A 653 -17.09 -5.81 -2.16
N LEU A 654 -16.05 -6.62 -1.93
CA LEU A 654 -14.89 -6.27 -1.09
C LEU A 654 -14.00 -5.19 -1.71
N PHE A 655 -13.97 -5.08 -3.04
CA PHE A 655 -13.04 -4.21 -3.75
C PHE A 655 -13.55 -2.77 -3.84
N GLY A 656 -12.62 -1.83 -3.97
CA GLY A 656 -12.94 -0.41 -4.06
C GLY A 656 -11.75 0.38 -4.57
N GLY A 657 -12.04 1.34 -5.45
CA GLY A 657 -11.04 2.22 -6.04
C GLY A 657 -10.80 3.51 -5.25
N VAL A 658 -9.70 4.19 -5.59
CA VAL A 658 -9.44 5.57 -5.18
C VAL A 658 -10.60 6.45 -5.68
N ASN A 659 -11.02 7.43 -4.89
CA ASN A 659 -12.14 8.35 -5.17
C ASN A 659 -13.56 7.74 -5.17
N GLN A 660 -13.75 6.48 -4.80
CA GLN A 660 -15.11 6.04 -4.43
C GLN A 660 -15.52 6.60 -3.05
N PRO A 661 -16.80 7.00 -2.87
CA PRO A 661 -17.34 7.32 -1.55
C PRO A 661 -17.19 6.15 -0.57
N PHE A 662 -17.19 6.45 0.73
CA PHE A 662 -17.24 5.42 1.75
C PHE A 662 -18.51 4.56 1.56
N ASP A 663 -18.30 3.25 1.44
CA ASP A 663 -19.35 2.25 1.29
C ASP A 663 -19.38 1.41 2.58
N GLN A 664 -20.41 1.64 3.38
CA GLN A 664 -20.54 1.01 4.69
C GLN A 664 -20.77 -0.51 4.59
N LYS A 665 -21.52 -0.96 3.58
CA LYS A 665 -21.75 -2.39 3.34
C LYS A 665 -20.43 -3.08 3.07
N ARG A 666 -19.61 -2.50 2.19
CA ARG A 666 -18.25 -2.95 1.90
C ARG A 666 -17.34 -2.96 3.14
N ALA A 667 -17.46 -1.97 4.04
CA ALA A 667 -16.69 -1.96 5.29
C ALA A 667 -17.04 -3.15 6.22
N TYR A 668 -18.33 -3.52 6.32
CA TYR A 668 -18.76 -4.71 7.06
C TYR A 668 -18.31 -6.02 6.40
N GLU A 669 -18.35 -6.11 5.06
CA GLU A 669 -17.83 -7.28 4.33
C GLU A 669 -16.32 -7.43 4.51
N ARG A 670 -15.57 -6.31 4.50
CA ARG A 670 -14.13 -6.26 4.79
C ARG A 670 -13.81 -6.67 6.23
N LEU A 671 -14.62 -6.32 7.22
CA LEU A 671 -14.47 -6.85 8.57
C LEU A 671 -14.64 -8.38 8.60
N ALA A 672 -15.71 -8.92 8.00
CA ALA A 672 -15.95 -10.37 7.97
C ALA A 672 -14.78 -11.11 7.33
N PHE A 673 -14.30 -10.60 6.19
CA PHE A 673 -13.15 -11.13 5.48
C PHE A 673 -11.85 -11.02 6.29
N GLY A 674 -11.56 -9.85 6.86
CA GLY A 674 -10.33 -9.57 7.59
C GLY A 674 -10.20 -10.37 8.89
N LEU A 675 -11.27 -10.43 9.69
CA LEU A 675 -11.29 -11.22 10.94
C LEU A 675 -11.12 -12.72 10.66
N TRP A 676 -11.70 -13.23 9.57
CA TRP A 676 -11.45 -14.59 9.08
C TRP A 676 -9.99 -14.79 8.66
N LEU A 677 -9.43 -13.86 7.89
CA LEU A 677 -8.11 -13.98 7.31
C LEU A 677 -6.98 -13.96 8.35
N ILE A 678 -7.04 -13.09 9.37
CA ILE A 678 -6.03 -13.06 10.46
C ILE A 678 -6.09 -14.29 11.39
N ASN A 679 -7.09 -15.15 11.22
CA ASN A 679 -7.27 -16.41 11.94
C ASN A 679 -7.14 -17.64 11.03
N GLN A 680 -6.60 -17.48 9.83
CA GLN A 680 -6.09 -18.59 9.02
C GLN A 680 -4.66 -18.96 9.46
N PRO A 681 -4.11 -20.11 9.04
CA PRO A 681 -2.70 -20.44 9.29
C PRO A 681 -1.75 -19.32 8.83
N PRO A 682 -0.57 -19.15 9.48
CA PRO A 682 0.33 -18.02 9.23
C PRO A 682 0.75 -17.84 7.77
N GLU A 683 0.81 -18.93 7.02
CA GLU A 683 1.17 -18.92 5.60
C GLU A 683 0.13 -18.18 4.74
N VAL A 684 -1.15 -18.18 5.14
CA VAL A 684 -2.27 -17.81 4.23
C VAL A 684 -2.33 -16.33 3.93
N LEU A 685 -2.19 -15.45 4.93
CA LEU A 685 -2.16 -14.00 4.69
C LEU A 685 -0.91 -13.60 3.91
N TYR A 686 0.23 -14.25 4.21
CA TYR A 686 1.49 -14.05 3.50
C TYR A 686 1.36 -14.47 2.02
N SER A 687 0.96 -15.71 1.74
CA SER A 687 0.74 -16.23 0.39
C SER A 687 -0.31 -15.44 -0.40
N LEU A 688 -1.40 -14.99 0.23
CA LEU A 688 -2.39 -14.13 -0.44
C LEU A 688 -1.80 -12.77 -0.82
N SER A 689 -1.00 -12.18 0.06
CA SER A 689 -0.33 -10.91 -0.20
C SER A 689 0.68 -11.03 -1.34
N LEU A 690 1.47 -12.11 -1.35
CA LEU A 690 2.38 -12.45 -2.45
C LEU A 690 1.64 -12.70 -3.76
N THR A 691 0.55 -13.47 -3.75
CA THR A 691 -0.20 -13.78 -4.98
C THR A 691 -0.87 -12.53 -5.55
N LEU A 692 -1.37 -11.62 -4.71
CA LEU A 692 -1.97 -10.36 -5.15
C LEU A 692 -0.92 -9.43 -5.78
N ILE A 693 0.24 -9.23 -5.14
CA ILE A 693 1.29 -8.37 -5.71
C ILE A 693 1.89 -8.98 -6.99
N ALA A 694 1.96 -10.31 -7.10
CA ALA A 694 2.39 -11.03 -8.30
C ALA A 694 1.42 -10.93 -9.50
N LYS A 695 0.18 -10.48 -9.31
CA LYS A 695 -0.79 -10.23 -10.41
C LYS A 695 -0.96 -8.76 -10.77
N ARG A 696 -0.03 -7.91 -10.35
CA ARG A 696 -0.05 -6.47 -10.59
C ARG A 696 0.28 -6.10 -12.04
N SER A 697 -0.65 -5.42 -12.72
CA SER A 697 -0.40 -4.71 -13.99
C SER A 697 -0.02 -3.26 -13.71
N ARG A 698 0.81 -2.64 -14.56
CA ARG A 698 1.19 -1.22 -14.46
C ARG A 698 0.31 -0.26 -15.26
N LEU A 699 -0.76 -0.73 -15.93
CA LEU A 699 -1.80 0.17 -16.46
C LEU A 699 -2.75 0.63 -15.34
N LEU A 700 -2.50 1.83 -14.81
CA LEU A 700 -3.43 2.50 -13.90
C LEU A 700 -4.64 3.03 -14.66
N SER A 701 -5.78 2.36 -14.51
CA SER A 701 -7.07 3.05 -14.62
C SER A 701 -7.12 4.18 -13.58
N PRO A 702 -7.67 5.38 -13.88
CA PRO A 702 -7.71 6.52 -12.96
C PRO A 702 -8.30 6.25 -11.56
N ASN A 703 -8.96 5.11 -11.36
CA ASN A 703 -9.61 4.73 -10.10
C ASN A 703 -8.93 3.54 -9.37
N ASN A 704 -7.96 2.81 -9.95
CA ASN A 704 -7.44 1.56 -9.34
C ASN A 704 -6.03 1.71 -8.76
N GLU A 705 -5.94 1.79 -7.43
CA GLU A 705 -4.72 2.09 -6.64
C GLU A 705 -3.52 1.14 -6.89
N CYS A 706 -3.76 -0.07 -7.39
CA CYS A 706 -2.72 -1.06 -7.68
C CYS A 706 -2.61 -1.46 -9.16
N GLY A 707 -3.55 -1.09 -10.04
CA GLY A 707 -3.60 -1.57 -11.43
C GLY A 707 -4.13 -3.01 -11.63
N ILE A 708 -4.59 -3.69 -10.56
CA ILE A 708 -5.27 -4.99 -10.68
C ILE A 708 -6.77 -4.75 -10.90
N ASN A 709 -7.38 -5.41 -11.89
CA ASN A 709 -8.83 -5.38 -12.09
C ASN A 709 -9.56 -6.37 -11.17
N ASP A 710 -10.84 -6.14 -10.90
CA ASP A 710 -11.64 -6.93 -9.95
C ASP A 710 -11.73 -8.41 -10.33
N ALA A 711 -11.79 -8.76 -11.62
CA ALA A 711 -11.84 -10.15 -12.06
C ALA A 711 -10.54 -10.90 -11.73
N THR A 712 -9.38 -10.26 -11.92
CA THR A 712 -8.08 -10.80 -11.51
C THR A 712 -8.00 -10.94 -9.99
N GLN A 713 -8.52 -9.98 -9.22
CA GLN A 713 -8.55 -10.07 -7.75
C GLN A 713 -9.47 -11.20 -7.25
N VAL A 714 -10.63 -11.42 -7.88
CA VAL A 714 -11.47 -12.61 -7.63
C VAL A 714 -10.71 -13.90 -7.91
N LEU A 715 -9.96 -13.97 -9.02
CA LEU A 715 -9.21 -15.16 -9.41
C LEU A 715 -8.07 -15.46 -8.44
N VAL A 716 -7.33 -14.45 -7.99
CA VAL A 716 -6.31 -14.59 -6.93
C VAL A 716 -6.94 -15.12 -5.65
N LEU A 717 -8.01 -14.49 -5.15
CA LEU A 717 -8.69 -14.94 -3.94
C LEU A 717 -9.18 -16.39 -4.05
N ARG A 718 -9.69 -16.81 -5.22
CA ARG A 718 -10.13 -18.19 -5.43
C ARG A 718 -8.97 -19.18 -5.53
N ASN A 719 -7.81 -18.77 -6.04
CA ASN A 719 -6.69 -19.68 -6.22
C ASN A 719 -5.88 -19.83 -4.92
N THR A 720 -5.59 -18.75 -4.21
CA THR A 720 -4.79 -18.81 -2.97
C THR A 720 -5.58 -19.36 -1.78
N LEU A 721 -6.91 -19.28 -1.80
CA LEU A 721 -7.76 -19.68 -0.68
C LEU A 721 -8.54 -20.97 -0.93
N ASP A 722 -8.21 -21.79 -1.93
CA ASP A 722 -8.95 -23.02 -2.29
C ASP A 722 -10.44 -22.77 -2.60
N GLY A 723 -10.71 -22.07 -3.69
CA GLY A 723 -12.05 -21.73 -4.15
C GLY A 723 -12.67 -20.51 -3.46
N ASN A 724 -13.99 -20.36 -3.55
CA ASN A 724 -14.67 -19.20 -2.98
C ASN A 724 -14.58 -19.21 -1.43
N PRO A 725 -13.98 -18.20 -0.77
CA PRO A 725 -13.92 -18.15 0.69
C PRO A 725 -15.24 -17.73 1.34
N ILE A 726 -16.19 -17.08 0.64
CA ILE A 726 -17.41 -16.53 1.25
C ILE A 726 -18.18 -17.54 2.14
N PRO A 727 -18.44 -18.80 1.74
CA PRO A 727 -19.14 -19.75 2.61
C PRO A 727 -18.33 -20.14 3.86
N ARG A 728 -16.99 -20.14 3.77
CA ARG A 728 -16.10 -20.35 4.93
C ARG A 728 -16.05 -19.13 5.82
N ILE A 729 -16.08 -17.91 5.25
CA ILE A 729 -16.18 -16.66 6.01
C ILE A 729 -17.49 -16.62 6.78
N ILE A 730 -18.64 -16.94 6.16
CA ILE A 730 -19.94 -16.99 6.85
C ILE A 730 -19.90 -18.03 7.99
N LYS A 731 -19.47 -19.27 7.71
CA LYS A 731 -19.36 -20.34 8.72
C LYS A 731 -18.38 -19.99 9.85
N TYR A 732 -17.24 -19.39 9.52
CA TYR A 732 -16.25 -18.95 10.49
C TYR A 732 -16.81 -17.80 11.33
N TRP A 733 -17.47 -16.83 10.68
CA TRP A 733 -18.16 -15.73 11.34
C TRP A 733 -19.15 -16.31 12.35
N ASP A 734 -20.05 -17.23 11.97
CA ASP A 734 -20.95 -17.90 12.92
C ASP A 734 -20.21 -18.51 14.13
N SER A 735 -19.00 -19.06 13.93
CA SER A 735 -18.18 -19.69 14.99
C SER A 735 -17.41 -18.71 15.91
N VAL A 736 -16.72 -17.70 15.38
CA VAL A 736 -15.94 -16.70 16.16
C VAL A 736 -16.74 -15.45 16.51
N SER A 737 -17.94 -15.36 15.96
CA SER A 737 -19.06 -14.78 16.64
C SER A 737 -19.49 -15.66 17.85
N LEU A 738 -18.54 -16.30 18.55
CA LEU A 738 -18.63 -17.27 19.67
C LEU A 738 -19.88 -18.17 19.66
N ALA A 739 -19.75 -19.36 19.08
CA ALA A 739 -20.60 -20.52 19.35
C ALA A 739 -22.12 -20.22 19.36
N GLY A 740 -22.62 -19.78 18.21
CA GLY A 740 -23.98 -19.29 18.01
C GLY A 740 -23.98 -17.81 17.65
N GLY A 741 -24.99 -17.33 16.94
CA GLY A 741 -25.01 -15.94 16.44
C GLY A 741 -24.96 -14.85 17.52
N PRO A 742 -25.17 -13.56 17.20
CA PRO A 742 -25.07 -12.43 18.13
C PRO A 742 -25.75 -12.56 19.52
N ARG A 743 -26.71 -13.48 19.69
CA ARG A 743 -27.30 -13.84 20.98
C ARG A 743 -26.35 -14.64 21.90
N ALA A 744 -25.55 -15.58 21.38
CA ALA A 744 -24.69 -16.46 22.18
C ALA A 744 -23.45 -15.75 22.74
N ARG A 745 -22.81 -14.86 21.97
CA ARG A 745 -21.77 -13.93 22.50
C ARG A 745 -22.28 -13.13 23.67
N ARG A 746 -23.48 -12.55 23.51
CA ARG A 746 -24.10 -11.75 24.55
C ARG A 746 -24.35 -12.61 25.77
N ALA A 747 -24.90 -13.81 25.63
CA ALA A 747 -25.07 -14.76 26.74
C ALA A 747 -23.75 -15.12 27.44
N SER A 748 -22.66 -15.37 26.70
CA SER A 748 -21.33 -15.67 27.27
C SER A 748 -20.74 -14.48 28.04
N ALA A 749 -20.77 -13.27 27.45
CA ALA A 749 -20.28 -12.07 28.11
C ALA A 749 -21.15 -11.66 29.32
N ILE A 750 -22.48 -11.83 29.22
CA ILE A 750 -23.43 -11.72 30.33
C ILE A 750 -23.02 -12.69 31.45
N ALA A 751 -22.76 -13.97 31.16
CA ALA A 751 -22.36 -14.95 32.15
C ALA A 751 -21.03 -14.59 32.85
N THR A 752 -20.02 -14.14 32.11
CA THR A 752 -18.74 -13.69 32.69
C THR A 752 -18.94 -12.46 33.60
N ILE A 753 -19.73 -11.47 33.16
CA ILE A 753 -20.08 -10.30 33.98
C ILE A 753 -20.91 -10.69 35.21
N GLU A 754 -21.75 -11.71 35.12
CA GLU A 754 -22.53 -12.22 36.25
C GLU A 754 -21.69 -13.02 37.26
N ASN A 755 -20.54 -13.60 36.89
CA ASN A 755 -19.63 -14.24 37.84
C ASN A 755 -19.10 -13.24 38.89
N VAL A 756 -18.94 -11.97 38.52
CA VAL A 756 -18.57 -10.86 39.44
C VAL A 756 -19.49 -10.81 40.66
N VAL A 757 -20.78 -11.15 40.50
CA VAL A 757 -21.75 -11.19 41.61
C VAL A 757 -21.31 -12.17 42.69
N GLY A 758 -20.87 -13.36 42.30
CA GLY A 758 -20.37 -14.38 43.23
C GLY A 758 -18.99 -14.03 43.80
N GLU A 759 -18.07 -13.62 42.93
CA GLU A 759 -16.67 -13.32 43.30
C GLU A 759 -16.54 -12.12 44.25
N ARG A 760 -17.42 -11.12 44.11
CA ARG A 760 -17.44 -9.91 44.95
C ARG A 760 -18.53 -9.94 46.03
N GLY A 761 -19.30 -11.03 46.12
CA GLY A 761 -20.34 -11.21 47.15
C GLY A 761 -21.51 -10.22 47.05
N LEU A 762 -21.84 -9.77 45.83
CA LEU A 762 -22.86 -8.74 45.59
C LEU A 762 -24.28 -9.30 45.76
N LEU A 763 -25.19 -8.47 46.26
CA LEU A 763 -26.61 -8.79 46.36
C LEU A 763 -27.28 -8.63 44.99
N ALA A 764 -27.79 -9.73 44.44
CA ALA A 764 -28.66 -9.72 43.26
C ALA A 764 -30.15 -9.78 43.65
N LEU A 765 -30.93 -8.82 43.15
CA LEU A 765 -32.38 -8.74 43.26
C LEU A 765 -33.01 -8.70 41.86
N VAL A 766 -34.21 -9.27 41.73
CA VAL A 766 -35.00 -9.25 40.48
C VAL A 766 -36.30 -8.49 40.75
N ASP A 767 -36.77 -7.67 39.81
CA ASP A 767 -38.10 -7.09 39.90
C ASP A 767 -39.19 -8.18 39.90
N LYS A 768 -40.33 -7.89 40.54
CA LYS A 768 -41.46 -8.83 40.68
C LYS A 768 -42.05 -9.32 39.35
N LYS A 769 -41.85 -8.59 38.25
CA LYS A 769 -42.29 -9.00 36.90
C LYS A 769 -41.17 -9.59 36.04
N GLY A 770 -39.94 -9.64 36.56
CA GLY A 770 -38.75 -10.02 35.78
C GLY A 770 -38.26 -8.95 34.80
N SER A 771 -38.80 -7.72 34.86
CA SER A 771 -38.56 -6.69 33.84
C SER A 771 -37.16 -6.06 33.90
N PHE A 772 -36.47 -6.17 35.05
CA PHE A 772 -35.05 -5.82 35.23
C PHE A 772 -34.45 -6.51 36.48
N ARG A 773 -33.14 -6.43 36.64
CA ARG A 773 -32.37 -6.87 37.83
C ARG A 773 -31.60 -5.70 38.45
N LEU A 774 -31.36 -5.77 39.75
CA LEU A 774 -30.47 -4.89 40.51
C LEU A 774 -29.39 -5.75 41.18
N ILE A 775 -28.12 -5.43 40.92
CA ILE A 775 -26.93 -6.00 41.55
C ILE A 775 -26.27 -4.89 42.35
N THR A 776 -25.94 -5.12 43.61
CA THR A 776 -25.43 -4.04 44.48
C THR A 776 -24.62 -4.58 45.65
N ASP A 777 -23.72 -3.75 46.18
CA ASP A 777 -23.03 -3.96 47.47
C ASP A 777 -23.81 -3.39 48.67
N LEU A 778 -24.99 -2.81 48.43
CA LEU A 778 -25.91 -2.38 49.48
C LEU A 778 -26.45 -3.54 50.32
N ASN A 779 -26.72 -3.23 51.59
CA ASN A 779 -27.50 -4.13 52.43
C ASN A 779 -28.93 -4.32 51.88
N LYS A 780 -29.53 -5.47 52.21
CA LYS A 780 -30.83 -5.92 51.69
C LYS A 780 -31.97 -4.90 51.85
N ASN A 781 -31.98 -4.11 52.91
CA ASN A 781 -33.05 -3.14 53.16
C ASN A 781 -32.91 -1.93 52.23
N ALA A 782 -31.70 -1.37 52.10
CA ALA A 782 -31.42 -0.27 51.17
C ALA A 782 -31.65 -0.69 49.72
N ALA A 783 -31.11 -1.85 49.32
CA ALA A 783 -31.29 -2.42 47.98
C ALA A 783 -32.77 -2.66 47.63
N SER A 784 -33.60 -3.09 48.59
CA SER A 784 -35.05 -3.29 48.37
C SER A 784 -35.80 -1.98 48.12
N LYS A 785 -35.34 -0.86 48.71
CA LYS A 785 -35.92 0.47 48.45
C LYS A 785 -35.57 0.95 47.03
N VAL A 786 -34.29 0.91 46.68
CA VAL A 786 -33.79 1.25 45.33
C VAL A 786 -34.54 0.45 44.25
N LEU A 787 -34.69 -0.86 44.45
CA LEU A 787 -35.46 -1.73 43.56
C LEU A 787 -36.91 -1.24 43.41
N ALA A 788 -37.59 -0.89 44.52
CA ALA A 788 -38.98 -0.46 44.49
C ALA A 788 -39.20 0.87 43.74
N ASP A 789 -38.26 1.80 43.87
CA ASP A 789 -38.28 3.11 43.20
C ASP A 789 -38.08 2.93 41.70
N ILE A 790 -37.03 2.19 41.27
CA ILE A 790 -36.78 1.86 39.86
C ILE A 790 -37.96 1.08 39.25
N SER A 791 -38.50 0.08 39.96
CA SER A 791 -39.68 -0.68 39.54
C SER A 791 -40.91 0.20 39.32
N THR A 792 -41.01 1.35 39.99
CA THR A 792 -42.14 2.27 39.80
C THR A 792 -42.04 3.00 38.46
N GLY A 793 -40.83 3.46 38.07
CA GLY A 793 -40.59 4.02 36.74
C GLY A 793 -40.75 3.00 35.62
N VAL A 794 -40.20 1.79 35.76
CA VAL A 794 -40.36 0.71 34.76
C VAL A 794 -41.85 0.32 34.58
N ARG A 795 -42.66 0.35 35.65
CA ARG A 795 -44.11 0.13 35.54
C ARG A 795 -44.84 1.21 34.72
N ILE A 796 -44.35 2.45 34.69
CA ILE A 796 -44.89 3.52 33.84
C ILE A 796 -44.57 3.22 32.38
N LEU A 797 -43.33 2.86 32.05
CA LEU A 797 -42.93 2.40 30.70
C LEU A 797 -43.81 1.24 30.23
N GLU A 798 -43.98 0.20 31.05
CA GLU A 798 -44.80 -0.95 30.69
C GLU A 798 -46.28 -0.61 30.44
N LYS A 799 -46.83 0.33 31.21
CA LYS A 799 -48.22 0.78 31.05
C LYS A 799 -48.41 1.56 29.74
N THR A 800 -47.47 2.45 29.41
CA THR A 800 -47.56 3.33 28.24
C THR A 800 -47.13 2.62 26.96
N LEU A 801 -45.96 1.98 26.97
CA LEU A 801 -45.34 1.38 25.79
C LEU A 801 -45.64 -0.14 25.66
N GLY A 802 -46.15 -0.79 26.70
CA GLY A 802 -46.39 -2.24 26.76
C GLY A 802 -45.26 -2.98 27.47
N LYS A 803 -45.49 -4.25 27.86
CA LYS A 803 -44.46 -5.08 28.52
C LYS A 803 -43.20 -5.21 27.67
N LEU A 804 -42.05 -5.33 28.35
CA LEU A 804 -40.77 -5.62 27.71
C LEU A 804 -40.84 -6.99 26.99
N PRO A 805 -40.47 -7.08 25.69
CA PRO A 805 -40.36 -8.35 25.01
C PRO A 805 -39.04 -9.04 25.40
N LEU A 806 -39.13 -10.10 26.19
CA LEU A 806 -38.01 -10.99 26.54
C LEU A 806 -38.31 -12.38 25.97
N ASP A 807 -37.31 -12.97 25.32
CA ASP A 807 -37.41 -14.37 24.87
C ASP A 807 -37.17 -15.33 26.05
N GLU A 808 -37.61 -16.58 25.93
CA GLU A 808 -37.46 -17.58 26.99
C GLU A 808 -35.97 -17.87 27.28
N GLY A 809 -35.55 -17.68 28.52
CA GLY A 809 -34.15 -17.81 28.96
C GLY A 809 -33.27 -16.57 28.75
N GLU A 810 -33.82 -15.44 28.27
CA GLU A 810 -33.04 -14.21 28.05
C GLU A 810 -32.89 -13.37 29.32
N THR A 811 -31.66 -12.92 29.63
CA THR A 811 -31.39 -12.05 30.78
C THR A 811 -32.04 -10.67 30.61
N PRO A 812 -32.86 -10.21 31.57
CA PRO A 812 -33.46 -8.88 31.52
C PRO A 812 -32.42 -7.78 31.78
N PRO A 813 -32.72 -6.51 31.42
CA PRO A 813 -31.87 -5.37 31.71
C PRO A 813 -31.41 -5.34 33.18
N THR A 814 -30.13 -5.08 33.42
CA THR A 814 -29.51 -5.29 34.74
C THR A 814 -28.72 -4.06 35.19
N VAL A 815 -29.00 -3.58 36.39
CA VAL A 815 -28.35 -2.42 37.01
C VAL A 815 -27.31 -2.90 38.02
N PHE A 816 -26.05 -2.53 37.87
CA PHE A 816 -25.04 -2.58 38.92
C PHE A 816 -25.03 -1.23 39.64
N LEU A 817 -25.40 -1.20 40.91
CA LEU A 817 -25.35 0.00 41.75
C LEU A 817 -24.36 -0.21 42.89
N LEU A 818 -23.16 0.35 42.75
CA LEU A 818 -22.02 0.06 43.59
C LEU A 818 -21.61 1.29 44.42
N HIS A 819 -21.18 1.05 45.65
CA HIS A 819 -20.73 2.06 46.61
C HIS A 819 -19.26 1.84 46.98
N ASP A 820 -18.71 0.65 46.70
CA ASP A 820 -17.28 0.37 46.74
C ASP A 820 -16.66 0.55 45.34
N GLY A 821 -15.77 1.53 45.22
CA GLY A 821 -15.02 1.79 44.00
C GLY A 821 -14.06 0.65 43.60
N ALA A 822 -13.72 -0.28 44.49
CA ALA A 822 -13.00 -1.50 44.13
C ALA A 822 -13.92 -2.51 43.42
N ASN A 823 -15.17 -2.66 43.86
CA ASN A 823 -16.18 -3.46 43.15
C ASN A 823 -16.45 -2.90 41.75
N TYR A 824 -16.58 -1.57 41.63
CA TYR A 824 -16.81 -0.92 40.32
C TYR A 824 -15.64 -1.10 39.37
N ARG A 825 -14.40 -0.81 39.81
CA ARG A 825 -13.21 -1.00 38.98
C ARG A 825 -12.99 -2.46 38.56
N TYR A 826 -13.32 -3.41 39.44
CA TYR A 826 -13.29 -4.84 39.12
C TYR A 826 -14.35 -5.23 38.09
N LEU A 827 -15.57 -4.70 38.21
CA LEU A 827 -16.62 -4.88 37.20
C LEU A 827 -16.19 -4.32 35.82
N CYS A 828 -15.53 -3.15 35.78
CA CYS A 828 -14.97 -2.62 34.53
C CYS A 828 -13.92 -3.57 33.93
N ASP A 829 -13.03 -4.13 34.74
CA ASP A 829 -11.98 -5.05 34.30
C ASP A 829 -12.56 -6.38 33.77
N GLU A 830 -13.52 -6.99 34.48
CA GLU A 830 -14.17 -8.22 34.01
C GLU A 830 -15.08 -7.99 32.82
N ALA A 831 -15.78 -6.85 32.73
CA ALA A 831 -16.55 -6.48 31.54
C ALA A 831 -15.64 -6.22 30.33
N ALA A 832 -14.45 -5.65 30.52
CA ALA A 832 -13.47 -5.43 29.45
C ALA A 832 -12.86 -6.75 28.96
N LYS A 833 -12.64 -7.73 29.84
CA LYS A 833 -12.24 -9.10 29.48
C LYS A 833 -13.36 -9.87 28.77
N ALA A 834 -14.60 -9.77 29.27
CA ALA A 834 -15.78 -10.43 28.72
C ALA A 834 -16.17 -9.85 27.35
N THR A 835 -15.91 -8.56 27.14
CA THR A 835 -16.09 -7.87 25.87
C THR A 835 -14.88 -7.00 25.53
N PRO A 836 -13.85 -7.60 24.88
CA PRO A 836 -12.76 -6.85 24.27
C PRO A 836 -13.28 -5.72 23.38
N GLY A 837 -14.42 -5.98 22.70
CA GLY A 837 -15.32 -5.10 21.94
C GLY A 837 -15.53 -3.66 22.43
N ILE A 838 -15.33 -3.40 23.72
CA ILE A 838 -15.55 -2.11 24.39
C ILE A 838 -14.52 -1.86 25.50
N ALA A 839 -13.38 -2.55 25.48
CA ALA A 839 -12.34 -2.42 26.49
C ALA A 839 -11.67 -1.03 26.49
N GLY A 840 -11.74 -0.29 25.36
CA GLY A 840 -11.39 1.13 25.30
C GLY A 840 -12.34 1.98 26.14
N TYR A 841 -13.63 1.99 25.77
CA TYR A 841 -14.69 2.66 26.54
C TYR A 841 -14.70 2.30 28.03
N LEU A 842 -14.60 1.02 28.39
CA LEU A 842 -14.62 0.56 29.78
C LEU A 842 -13.39 1.01 30.59
N ARG A 843 -12.24 1.25 29.95
CA ARG A 843 -11.06 1.81 30.61
C ARG A 843 -11.23 3.29 30.94
N VAL A 844 -11.89 4.06 30.07
CA VAL A 844 -12.28 5.44 30.36
C VAL A 844 -13.36 5.47 31.45
N ALA A 845 -14.35 4.57 31.36
CA ALA A 845 -15.39 4.44 32.38
C ALA A 845 -14.85 4.01 33.75
N LYS A 846 -13.74 3.26 33.82
CA LYS A 846 -13.07 2.90 35.08
C LYS A 846 -12.61 4.11 35.89
N GLU A 847 -12.32 5.22 35.21
CA GLU A 847 -11.97 6.51 35.80
C GLU A 847 -13.19 7.46 35.90
N SER A 848 -14.40 6.98 35.56
CA SER A 848 -15.67 7.69 35.71
C SER A 848 -16.53 7.06 36.82
N VAL A 849 -17.70 7.66 37.06
CA VAL A 849 -18.69 7.24 38.06
C VAL A 849 -19.78 6.31 37.49
N GLY A 850 -19.65 5.88 36.23
CA GLY A 850 -20.59 4.94 35.64
C GLY A 850 -20.48 4.76 34.13
N PHE A 851 -21.12 3.69 33.64
CA PHE A 851 -21.24 3.36 32.23
C PHE A 851 -22.57 2.67 31.93
N THR A 852 -22.96 2.66 30.66
CA THR A 852 -24.10 1.88 30.17
C THR A 852 -23.67 1.10 28.95
N LEU A 853 -23.92 -0.21 28.96
CA LEU A 853 -23.71 -1.12 27.84
C LEU A 853 -25.06 -1.43 27.23
N PRO A 854 -25.44 -0.84 26.10
CA PRO A 854 -26.80 -1.03 25.58
C PRO A 854 -26.99 -2.37 24.85
N ARG A 855 -25.89 -3.08 24.54
CA ARG A 855 -25.85 -4.33 23.77
C ARG A 855 -25.81 -5.57 24.65
N LEU A 856 -25.02 -5.53 25.71
CA LEU A 856 -25.08 -6.42 26.86
C LEU A 856 -25.92 -5.67 27.90
N PRO A 857 -27.24 -5.92 28.07
CA PRO A 857 -28.17 -4.92 28.62
C PRO A 857 -27.91 -4.62 30.12
N PHE A 858 -26.89 -3.82 30.36
CA PHE A 858 -26.28 -3.54 31.65
C PHE A 858 -26.04 -2.04 31.78
N THR A 859 -26.19 -1.54 32.99
CA THR A 859 -25.65 -0.24 33.38
C THR A 859 -24.95 -0.42 34.71
N ALA A 860 -23.82 0.28 34.90
CA ALA A 860 -23.10 0.32 36.16
C ALA A 860 -22.98 1.77 36.60
N TYR A 861 -23.23 2.00 37.88
CA TYR A 861 -23.04 3.30 38.52
C TYR A 861 -22.29 3.10 39.83
N PHE A 862 -21.35 3.99 40.10
CA PHE A 862 -20.54 4.06 41.31
C PHE A 862 -20.80 5.37 42.03
N GLU A 863 -21.28 5.30 43.27
CA GLU A 863 -21.47 6.47 44.13
C GLU A 863 -20.15 6.84 44.83
N ASP A 864 -19.42 7.83 44.30
CA ASP A 864 -18.20 8.36 44.92
C ASP A 864 -18.48 9.62 45.76
N LYS A 865 -18.75 9.41 47.04
CA LYS A 865 -19.03 10.50 48.01
C LYS A 865 -17.87 11.46 48.25
N THR A 866 -16.70 11.23 47.65
CA THR A 866 -15.53 12.12 47.76
C THR A 866 -15.36 13.03 46.54
N THR A 867 -15.97 12.70 45.40
CA THR A 867 -15.88 13.48 44.16
C THR A 867 -17.24 13.91 43.60
N GLN A 868 -18.33 13.35 44.11
CA GLN A 868 -19.71 13.70 43.76
C GLN A 868 -20.34 14.50 44.90
N GLU A 869 -20.52 15.82 44.72
CA GLU A 869 -21.22 16.63 45.73
C GLU A 869 -22.73 16.33 45.77
N GLU A 870 -23.34 15.92 44.64
CA GLU A 870 -24.81 15.88 44.48
C GLU A 870 -25.36 14.67 43.67
N SER A 871 -24.78 13.48 43.83
CA SER A 871 -25.27 12.27 43.16
C SER A 871 -26.57 11.71 43.77
N ASN A 872 -27.55 11.36 42.93
CA ASN A 872 -28.66 10.48 43.31
C ASN A 872 -28.58 9.14 42.56
N PRO A 873 -27.87 8.13 43.11
CA PRO A 873 -27.64 6.85 42.43
C PRO A 873 -28.93 6.11 42.03
N THR A 874 -30.04 6.32 42.75
CA THR A 874 -31.33 5.68 42.41
C THR A 874 -31.96 6.28 41.16
N LEU A 875 -31.83 7.59 40.96
CA LEU A 875 -32.34 8.26 39.76
C LEU A 875 -31.41 8.04 38.56
N SER A 876 -30.09 8.05 38.74
CA SER A 876 -29.15 7.66 37.67
C SER A 876 -29.38 6.22 37.21
N ALA A 877 -29.67 5.29 38.14
CA ALA A 877 -30.06 3.92 37.81
C ALA A 877 -31.42 3.84 37.08
N LEU A 878 -32.42 4.63 37.49
CA LEU A 878 -33.72 4.72 36.81
C LEU A 878 -33.58 5.29 35.37
N HIS A 879 -32.73 6.31 35.20
CA HIS A 879 -32.44 6.90 33.90
C HIS A 879 -31.86 5.85 32.94
N ASN A 880 -30.76 5.21 33.36
CA ASN A 880 -30.06 4.25 32.53
C ASN A 880 -30.90 2.99 32.26
N ILE A 881 -31.70 2.52 33.22
CA ILE A 881 -32.60 1.38 32.95
C ILE A 881 -33.70 1.75 31.95
N ALA A 882 -34.17 3.01 31.92
CA ALA A 882 -35.11 3.47 30.90
C ALA A 882 -34.50 3.41 29.50
N HIS A 883 -33.23 3.81 29.33
CA HIS A 883 -32.51 3.69 28.07
C HIS A 883 -32.34 2.22 27.62
N LEU A 884 -31.92 1.33 28.53
CA LEU A 884 -31.81 -0.10 28.24
C LEU A 884 -33.16 -0.73 27.88
N TRP A 885 -34.22 -0.38 28.62
CA TRP A 885 -35.58 -0.86 28.40
C TRP A 885 -36.12 -0.40 27.05
N LEU A 886 -35.96 0.89 26.72
CA LEU A 886 -36.37 1.46 25.42
C LEU A 886 -35.63 0.79 24.27
N ARG A 887 -34.31 0.61 24.37
CA ARG A 887 -33.51 -0.04 23.32
C ARG A 887 -33.94 -1.50 23.10
N LYS A 888 -34.21 -2.23 24.18
CA LYS A 888 -34.70 -3.61 24.12
C LYS A 888 -36.12 -3.72 23.55
N ALA A 889 -36.99 -2.75 23.81
CA ALA A 889 -38.37 -2.74 23.32
C ALA A 889 -38.51 -2.22 21.86
N TYR A 890 -37.69 -1.26 21.45
CA TYR A 890 -37.87 -0.50 20.19
C TYR A 890 -36.65 -0.46 19.26
N GLY A 891 -35.52 -1.08 19.61
CA GLY A 891 -34.27 -0.83 18.88
C GLY A 891 -33.76 0.58 19.21
N GLU A 892 -32.93 1.17 18.34
CA GLU A 892 -32.47 2.53 18.61
C GLU A 892 -33.55 3.59 18.36
N LEU A 893 -33.48 4.65 19.17
CA LEU A 893 -34.39 5.79 19.16
C LEU A 893 -33.56 7.09 19.25
N PRO A 894 -34.07 8.23 18.71
CA PRO A 894 -33.39 9.51 18.82
C PRO A 894 -33.01 9.84 20.26
N LEU A 895 -31.81 10.38 20.49
CA LEU A 895 -31.28 10.59 21.83
C LEU A 895 -32.21 11.49 22.66
N TRP A 896 -32.66 12.61 22.09
CA TRP A 896 -33.63 13.52 22.73
C TRP A 896 -34.90 12.79 23.23
N LEU A 897 -35.39 11.79 22.50
CA LEU A 897 -36.59 11.04 22.89
C LEU A 897 -36.33 10.09 24.06
N LYS A 898 -35.17 9.41 24.06
CA LYS A 898 -34.76 8.53 25.16
C LYS A 898 -34.55 9.32 26.44
N GLU A 899 -33.77 10.39 26.33
CA GLU A 899 -33.46 11.33 27.42
C GLU A 899 -34.72 11.98 28.00
N GLY A 900 -35.62 12.50 27.14
CA GLY A 900 -36.87 13.10 27.59
C GLY A 900 -37.81 12.10 28.29
N ILE A 901 -37.84 10.83 27.84
CA ILE A 901 -38.58 9.78 28.53
C ILE A 901 -37.92 9.45 29.88
N ALA A 902 -36.59 9.35 29.94
CA ALA A 902 -35.86 9.02 31.15
C ALA A 902 -36.01 10.09 32.23
N THR A 903 -35.79 11.37 31.91
CA THR A 903 -36.04 12.50 32.82
C THR A 903 -37.52 12.64 33.18
N GLY A 904 -38.42 12.33 32.23
CA GLY A 904 -39.85 12.20 32.50
C GLY A 904 -40.15 11.14 33.56
N LEU A 905 -39.46 9.99 33.60
CA LEU A 905 -39.66 8.98 34.64
C LEU A 905 -39.09 9.40 36.00
N GLU A 906 -37.96 10.09 36.03
CA GLU A 906 -37.38 10.62 37.27
C GLU A 906 -38.33 11.59 37.97
N GLU A 907 -38.93 12.54 37.22
CA GLU A 907 -39.94 13.46 37.73
C GLU A 907 -41.16 12.70 38.27
N LYS A 908 -41.61 11.65 37.56
CA LYS A 908 -42.76 10.85 37.98
C LYS A 908 -42.49 9.94 39.19
N VAL A 909 -41.23 9.63 39.50
CA VAL A 909 -40.83 8.79 40.64
C VAL A 909 -40.43 9.61 41.86
N SER A 910 -39.78 10.77 41.67
CA SER A 910 -39.18 11.56 42.75
C SER A 910 -39.60 13.04 42.81
N GLY A 911 -40.25 13.57 41.77
CA GLY A 911 -40.52 15.00 41.62
C GLY A 911 -39.31 15.84 41.19
N THR A 912 -38.19 15.20 40.85
CA THR A 912 -36.91 15.85 40.49
C THR A 912 -36.25 15.13 39.32
N VAL A 913 -35.38 15.82 38.60
CA VAL A 913 -34.60 15.28 37.47
C VAL A 913 -33.10 15.41 37.80
N TYR A 914 -32.35 14.32 37.65
CA TYR A 914 -30.91 14.17 37.90
C TYR A 914 -30.18 13.55 36.69
N GLY A 915 -30.89 13.19 35.61
CA GLY A 915 -30.34 12.49 34.45
C GLY A 915 -29.35 13.31 33.61
N ASN A 916 -28.12 12.81 33.48
CA ASN A 916 -27.02 13.43 32.73
C ASN A 916 -27.29 13.48 31.20
N TRP A 917 -27.86 14.59 30.73
CA TRP A 917 -28.10 14.89 29.31
C TRP A 917 -26.80 15.11 28.50
N ASN A 918 -26.04 14.04 28.27
CA ASN A 918 -24.79 14.03 27.47
C ASN A 918 -23.75 15.12 27.83
N VAL A 919 -23.80 15.65 29.06
CA VAL A 919 -22.80 16.56 29.61
C VAL A 919 -21.64 15.72 30.14
N GLY A 920 -20.41 16.06 29.74
CA GLY A 920 -19.22 15.62 30.47
C GLY A 920 -19.15 16.35 31.80
N GLY A 921 -19.86 15.89 32.83
CA GLY A 921 -19.92 16.55 34.14
C GLY A 921 -21.21 16.32 34.91
N PHE A 922 -21.37 17.04 36.02
CA PHE A 922 -22.54 17.00 36.90
C PHE A 922 -23.60 18.03 36.49
N ILE A 923 -24.82 17.77 36.92
CA ILE A 923 -25.97 18.68 36.88
C ILE A 923 -26.03 19.41 38.24
N TRP A 924 -26.24 20.73 38.23
CA TRP A 924 -26.21 21.57 39.44
C TRP A 924 -27.53 21.47 40.23
N GLN A 925 -27.49 21.52 41.58
CA GLN A 925 -28.65 21.43 42.48
C GLN A 925 -29.90 22.17 42.03
N TRP A 926 -29.71 23.42 41.60
CA TRP A 926 -30.79 24.33 41.23
C TRP A 926 -31.50 23.93 39.93
N THR A 927 -30.88 23.10 39.09
CA THR A 927 -31.49 22.50 37.90
C THR A 927 -32.27 21.22 38.19
N HIS A 928 -32.13 20.58 39.37
CA HIS A 928 -32.84 19.33 39.67
C HIS A 928 -34.35 19.50 39.87
N GLY A 929 -34.78 20.72 40.25
CA GLY A 929 -36.18 21.09 40.45
C GLY A 929 -36.78 21.84 39.26
N SER A 930 -38.11 22.00 39.27
CA SER A 930 -38.84 22.90 38.35
C SER A 930 -38.81 22.56 36.85
N TRP A 931 -38.33 21.39 36.42
CA TRP A 931 -38.35 20.96 35.01
C TRP A 931 -39.72 21.11 34.34
N ARG A 932 -40.82 20.73 35.02
CA ARG A 932 -42.19 20.90 34.51
C ARG A 932 -42.58 22.39 34.30
N LYS A 933 -42.10 23.31 35.16
CA LYS A 933 -42.32 24.76 35.01
C LYS A 933 -41.54 25.32 33.83
N ARG A 934 -40.25 25.00 33.73
CA ARG A 934 -39.36 25.43 32.64
C ARG A 934 -39.86 24.90 31.28
N ALA A 935 -40.24 23.63 31.21
CA ALA A 935 -40.87 23.01 30.06
C ALA A 935 -42.12 23.76 29.59
N LYS A 936 -43.00 24.16 30.52
CA LYS A 936 -44.16 25.01 30.21
C LYS A 936 -43.74 26.35 29.59
N GLU A 937 -42.74 27.02 30.15
CA GLU A 937 -42.24 28.31 29.65
C GLU A 937 -41.74 28.22 28.19
N PHE A 938 -41.02 27.14 27.84
CA PHE A 938 -40.59 26.88 26.46
C PHE A 938 -41.76 26.50 25.52
N VAL A 939 -42.75 25.74 25.99
CA VAL A 939 -43.86 25.26 25.15
C VAL A 939 -44.98 26.29 24.96
N THR A 940 -45.30 27.09 25.97
CA THR A 940 -46.52 27.93 26.00
C THR A 940 -46.27 29.42 26.06
N GLY A 941 -45.00 29.87 26.04
CA GLY A 941 -44.70 31.30 25.96
C GLY A 941 -45.19 31.94 24.67
N THR A 942 -45.26 33.26 24.62
CA THR A 942 -45.70 34.03 23.45
C THR A 942 -44.58 34.78 22.72
N ASP A 943 -43.48 35.10 23.40
CA ASP A 943 -42.39 35.91 22.82
C ASP A 943 -41.46 35.08 21.93
N ASP A 944 -40.93 35.59 20.82
CA ASP A 944 -40.03 34.83 19.94
C ASP A 944 -38.66 34.46 20.58
N VAL A 945 -38.42 34.92 21.81
CA VAL A 945 -37.17 34.79 22.57
C VAL A 945 -37.45 34.20 23.95
N VAL A 946 -36.56 33.35 24.43
CA VAL A 946 -36.56 32.74 25.77
C VAL A 946 -35.22 32.97 26.46
N GLU A 947 -35.22 32.98 27.80
CA GLU A 947 -34.00 32.95 28.61
C GLU A 947 -33.68 31.49 28.96
N ALA A 948 -32.47 31.06 28.61
CA ALA A 948 -31.97 29.71 28.90
C ALA A 948 -30.47 29.76 29.17
N TYR A 949 -29.95 28.77 29.89
CA TYR A 949 -28.53 28.67 30.19
C TYR A 949 -27.77 28.15 28.97
N ASP A 950 -26.75 28.88 28.53
CA ASP A 950 -25.87 28.48 27.43
C ASP A 950 -24.67 27.70 27.96
N TRP A 951 -24.62 26.42 27.62
CA TRP A 951 -23.56 25.50 28.01
C TRP A 951 -22.46 25.39 26.94
N THR A 952 -22.61 26.11 25.82
CA THR A 952 -21.62 26.14 24.74
C THR A 952 -20.30 26.72 25.27
N ASP A 953 -19.20 26.01 25.00
CA ASP A 953 -17.83 26.35 25.44
C ASP A 953 -17.65 26.66 26.95
N THR A 954 -18.62 26.28 27.79
CA THR A 954 -18.56 26.46 29.25
C THR A 954 -17.60 25.46 29.88
N PRO A 955 -16.55 25.89 30.61
CA PRO A 955 -15.60 24.98 31.25
C PRO A 955 -16.28 24.05 32.28
N LEU A 956 -15.81 22.81 32.32
CA LEU A 956 -16.30 21.78 33.25
C LEU A 956 -16.16 22.25 34.71
N GLY A 957 -17.28 22.28 35.43
CA GLY A 957 -17.34 22.79 36.82
C GLY A 957 -17.57 24.30 36.95
N THR A 958 -17.86 25.03 35.87
CA THR A 958 -18.30 26.43 35.94
C THR A 958 -19.81 26.56 35.71
N GLU A 959 -20.42 27.60 36.29
CA GLU A 959 -21.83 27.90 36.10
C GLU A 959 -22.03 28.56 34.71
N PRO A 960 -22.92 28.02 33.85
CA PRO A 960 -23.19 28.60 32.53
C PRO A 960 -23.87 29.96 32.64
N PRO A 961 -23.62 30.90 31.70
CA PRO A 961 -24.38 32.15 31.64
C PRO A 961 -25.82 31.90 31.18
N MET A 962 -26.78 32.63 31.77
CA MET A 962 -28.13 32.73 31.23
C MET A 962 -28.15 33.73 30.07
N VAL A 963 -28.63 33.31 28.90
CA VAL A 963 -28.66 34.11 27.67
C VAL A 963 -30.07 34.18 27.08
N LYS A 964 -30.31 35.19 26.25
CA LYS A 964 -31.52 35.30 25.43
C LYS A 964 -31.29 34.63 24.08
N MET A 965 -32.13 33.65 23.75
CA MET A 965 -32.07 32.88 22.51
C MET A 965 -33.46 32.74 21.88
N VAL A 966 -33.51 32.42 20.58
CA VAL A 966 -34.76 32.18 19.85
C VAL A 966 -35.52 31.02 20.50
N ARG A 967 -36.84 31.12 20.69
CA ARG A 967 -37.63 30.01 21.25
C ARG A 967 -37.51 28.78 20.35
N PRO A 968 -37.21 27.59 20.90
CA PRO A 968 -37.20 26.36 20.12
C PRO A 968 -38.60 25.96 19.64
N THR A 969 -38.70 25.52 18.39
CA THR A 969 -39.87 24.81 17.89
C THR A 969 -39.73 23.29 18.11
N LEU A 970 -40.84 22.57 17.97
CA LEU A 970 -40.81 21.10 17.89
C LEU A 970 -40.04 20.58 16.66
N PHE A 971 -39.97 21.36 15.56
CA PHE A 971 -39.19 21.01 14.38
C PHE A 971 -37.67 21.12 14.65
N ASP A 972 -37.25 22.10 15.44
CA ASP A 972 -35.88 22.23 15.92
C ASP A 972 -35.51 21.03 16.81
N LEU A 973 -36.41 20.61 17.70
CA LEU A 973 -36.24 19.39 18.51
C LEU A 973 -36.06 18.14 17.65
N TYR A 974 -36.82 18.00 16.55
CA TYR A 974 -36.66 16.86 15.63
C TYR A 974 -35.34 16.92 14.83
N SER A 975 -34.81 18.12 14.61
CA SER A 975 -33.51 18.36 13.99
C SER A 975 -32.35 18.09 14.96
N TYR A 976 -32.56 18.30 16.26
CA TYR A 976 -31.53 18.27 17.29
C TYR A 976 -30.95 16.88 17.55
N ARG A 977 -29.61 16.79 17.46
CA ARG A 977 -28.84 15.53 17.60
C ARG A 977 -28.28 15.27 18.99
N ALA A 978 -28.46 16.19 19.93
CA ALA A 978 -27.98 16.08 21.31
C ALA A 978 -26.46 15.79 21.44
N THR A 979 -25.66 16.29 20.51
CA THR A 979 -24.18 16.26 20.52
C THR A 979 -23.57 17.24 21.52
N THR A 980 -24.25 18.36 21.77
CA THR A 980 -23.95 19.33 22.84
C THR A 980 -25.23 19.57 23.62
N TYR A 981 -25.18 19.56 24.96
CA TYR A 981 -26.34 19.87 25.79
C TYR A 981 -26.87 21.27 25.52
N ARG A 982 -28.16 21.39 25.22
CA ARG A 982 -28.88 22.66 25.20
C ARG A 982 -30.15 22.56 26.03
N GLU A 983 -30.32 23.51 26.95
CA GLU A 983 -31.36 23.45 27.97
C GLU A 983 -32.78 23.53 27.40
N GLU A 984 -32.99 24.38 26.40
CA GLU A 984 -34.27 24.61 25.76
C GLU A 984 -34.71 23.39 24.93
N MET A 985 -33.76 22.69 24.29
CA MET A 985 -33.99 21.39 23.67
C MET A 985 -34.34 20.32 24.72
N ALA A 986 -33.65 20.31 25.86
CA ALA A 986 -33.85 19.32 26.92
C ALA A 986 -35.24 19.41 27.55
N HIS A 987 -35.69 20.62 27.85
CA HIS A 987 -37.03 20.86 28.37
C HIS A 987 -38.12 20.61 27.32
N MET A 988 -37.88 20.91 26.04
CA MET A 988 -38.81 20.55 24.95
C MET A 988 -38.95 19.03 24.77
N ALA A 989 -37.86 18.28 24.91
CA ALA A 989 -37.87 16.82 24.85
C ALA A 989 -38.59 16.18 26.05
N PHE A 990 -38.30 16.66 27.26
CA PHE A 990 -39.06 16.32 28.47
C PHE A 990 -40.55 16.64 28.28
N ALA A 991 -40.88 17.80 27.70
CA ALA A 991 -42.25 18.21 27.48
C ALA A 991 -43.00 17.27 26.53
N PHE A 992 -42.37 16.91 25.41
CA PHE A 992 -42.86 15.91 24.45
C PHE A 992 -43.10 14.56 25.13
N ALA A 993 -42.12 14.09 25.89
CA ALA A 993 -42.18 12.79 26.56
C ALA A 993 -43.26 12.74 27.64
N ILE A 994 -43.38 13.77 28.48
CA ILE A 994 -44.42 13.88 29.53
C ILE A 994 -45.83 13.95 28.92
N TYR A 995 -46.06 14.72 27.84
CA TYR A 995 -47.32 14.66 27.09
C TYR A 995 -47.61 13.24 26.57
N GLY A 996 -46.59 12.57 26.06
CA GLY A 996 -46.68 11.17 25.62
C GLY A 996 -46.96 10.18 26.76
N LEU A 997 -46.38 10.36 27.94
CA LEU A 997 -46.53 9.48 29.09
C LEU A 997 -47.88 9.66 29.80
N GLU A 998 -48.40 10.89 29.86
CA GLU A 998 -49.59 11.26 30.64
C GLU A 998 -50.84 11.44 29.78
N LYS A 999 -50.77 12.25 28.70
CA LYS A 999 -51.93 12.67 27.90
C LYS A 999 -52.20 11.74 26.72
N ASN A 1000 -51.17 11.27 26.02
CA ASN A 1000 -51.31 10.44 24.82
C ASN A 1000 -50.35 9.23 24.76
N PRO A 1001 -50.50 8.24 25.67
CA PRO A 1001 -49.67 7.03 25.69
C PRO A 1001 -49.80 6.17 24.43
N GLY A 1002 -50.98 6.16 23.81
CA GLY A 1002 -51.19 5.49 22.52
C GLY A 1002 -50.38 6.13 21.39
N GLY A 1003 -50.32 7.46 21.36
CA GLY A 1003 -49.51 8.24 20.42
C GLY A 1003 -48.01 7.98 20.60
N LEU A 1004 -47.49 8.09 21.82
CA LEU A 1004 -46.07 7.84 22.11
C LEU A 1004 -45.67 6.41 21.70
N LYS A 1005 -46.46 5.40 22.08
CA LYS A 1005 -46.25 4.01 21.67
C LYS A 1005 -46.27 3.82 20.15
N LYS A 1006 -47.18 4.49 19.45
CA LYS A 1006 -47.25 4.44 17.98
C LYS A 1006 -46.06 5.13 17.31
N PHE A 1007 -45.57 6.22 17.90
CA PHE A 1007 -44.37 6.93 17.42
C PHE A 1007 -43.11 6.06 17.58
N CYS A 1008 -42.86 5.47 18.75
CA CYS A 1008 -41.75 4.54 18.96
C CYS A 1008 -41.81 3.32 18.02
N LYS A 1009 -43.00 2.78 17.71
CA LYS A 1009 -43.17 1.71 16.72
C LYS A 1009 -42.87 2.16 15.28
N ASN A 1010 -43.27 3.38 14.90
CA ASN A 1010 -42.98 3.93 13.58
C ASN A 1010 -41.47 4.16 13.41
N LEU A 1011 -40.82 4.75 14.42
CA LEU A 1011 -39.36 4.89 14.47
C LEU A 1011 -38.68 3.53 14.32
N LYS A 1012 -39.02 2.53 15.15
CA LYS A 1012 -38.47 1.18 15.03
C LYS A 1012 -38.54 0.65 13.59
N LYS A 1013 -39.72 0.72 12.97
CA LYS A 1013 -39.93 0.22 11.60
C LYS A 1013 -39.04 0.94 10.58
N GLU A 1014 -38.85 2.26 10.73
CA GLU A 1014 -38.02 3.06 9.84
C GLU A 1014 -36.53 2.74 10.01
N TYR A 1015 -36.07 2.61 11.26
CA TYR A 1015 -34.72 2.14 11.58
C TYR A 1015 -34.48 0.75 10.98
N ASP A 1016 -35.38 -0.21 11.22
CA ASP A 1016 -35.26 -1.58 10.69
C ASP A 1016 -35.20 -1.61 9.14
N ALA A 1017 -35.86 -0.67 8.46
CA ALA A 1017 -35.90 -0.61 7.00
C ALA A 1017 -34.68 0.07 6.36
N ASN A 1018 -34.10 1.10 7.00
CA ASN A 1018 -33.07 1.94 6.40
C ASN A 1018 -31.66 1.73 7.00
N TRP A 1019 -31.48 0.82 7.97
CA TRP A 1019 -30.19 0.64 8.67
C TRP A 1019 -29.03 0.17 7.77
N ILE A 1020 -29.31 -0.50 6.65
CA ILE A 1020 -28.28 -1.21 5.85
C ILE A 1020 -27.48 -0.26 4.95
N THR A 1021 -28.02 0.91 4.60
CA THR A 1021 -27.48 1.79 3.55
C THR A 1021 -26.60 2.94 4.03
N VAL A 1022 -26.65 3.30 5.31
CA VAL A 1022 -25.83 4.38 5.89
C VAL A 1022 -25.69 4.20 7.40
N GLY A 1023 -24.55 4.64 7.93
CA GLY A 1023 -24.26 4.60 9.36
C GLY A 1023 -25.30 5.38 10.15
N ARG A 1024 -25.84 4.74 11.20
CA ARG A 1024 -26.83 5.29 12.13
C ARG A 1024 -27.90 6.13 11.41
N PHE A 1025 -28.79 5.48 10.66
CA PHE A 1025 -29.92 6.16 10.01
C PHE A 1025 -30.64 7.09 10.99
N GLU A 1026 -30.55 8.40 10.78
CA GLU A 1026 -31.27 9.39 11.58
C GLU A 1026 -32.35 10.03 10.71
N PRO A 1027 -33.64 9.94 11.10
CA PRO A 1027 -34.71 10.52 10.31
C PRO A 1027 -34.55 12.04 10.19
N SER A 1028 -34.99 12.59 9.06
CA SER A 1028 -35.08 14.04 8.88
C SER A 1028 -36.16 14.63 9.79
N ALA A 1029 -36.12 15.95 10.01
CA ALA A 1029 -37.11 16.63 10.83
C ALA A 1029 -38.52 16.56 10.21
N GLU A 1030 -38.62 16.62 8.88
CA GLU A 1030 -39.86 16.48 8.11
C GLU A 1030 -40.44 15.07 8.20
N TRP A 1031 -39.58 14.03 8.13
CA TRP A 1031 -40.02 12.65 8.35
C TRP A 1031 -40.54 12.48 9.77
N THR A 1032 -39.81 13.03 10.75
CA THR A 1032 -40.12 12.92 12.18
C THR A 1032 -41.43 13.62 12.51
N GLU A 1033 -41.64 14.84 12.01
CA GLU A 1033 -42.91 15.55 12.06
C GLU A 1033 -44.04 14.72 11.44
N GLY A 1034 -43.83 14.19 10.23
CA GLY A 1034 -44.80 13.33 9.57
C GLY A 1034 -45.15 12.09 10.38
N ALA A 1035 -44.19 11.51 11.10
CA ALA A 1035 -44.38 10.38 12.00
C ALA A 1035 -45.11 10.77 13.29
N VAL A 1036 -44.81 11.94 13.87
CA VAL A 1036 -45.52 12.52 15.03
C VAL A 1036 -46.98 12.81 14.69
N LEU A 1037 -47.27 13.49 13.57
CA LEU A 1037 -48.64 13.78 13.14
C LEU A 1037 -49.44 12.50 12.84
N LYS A 1038 -48.81 11.45 12.31
CA LYS A 1038 -49.40 10.11 12.15
C LYS A 1038 -49.64 9.41 13.49
N ALA A 1039 -48.83 9.69 14.51
CA ALA A 1039 -48.87 9.01 15.81
C ALA A 1039 -49.85 9.68 16.79
N PHE A 1040 -49.72 10.99 16.98
CA PHE A 1040 -50.47 11.80 17.95
C PHE A 1040 -51.71 12.48 17.34
N GLY A 1041 -51.80 12.59 16.01
CA GLY A 1041 -52.92 13.18 15.27
C GLY A 1041 -52.56 14.50 14.57
N LYS A 1042 -53.35 14.90 13.56
CA LYS A 1042 -53.07 16.12 12.76
C LYS A 1042 -53.05 17.41 13.59
N ASN A 1043 -53.91 17.49 14.60
CA ASN A 1043 -54.04 18.64 15.51
C ASN A 1043 -53.04 18.57 16.69
N TYR A 1044 -51.92 17.85 16.55
CA TYR A 1044 -50.93 17.71 17.64
C TYR A 1044 -50.35 19.06 18.06
N TYR A 1045 -50.00 19.92 17.08
CA TYR A 1045 -49.43 21.24 17.34
C TYR A 1045 -50.37 22.24 18.02
N GLU A 1046 -51.69 22.01 17.96
CA GLU A 1046 -52.68 22.77 18.73
C GLU A 1046 -52.77 22.22 20.16
N LYS A 1047 -52.98 20.89 20.26
CA LYS A 1047 -53.26 20.20 21.53
C LYS A 1047 -52.07 20.09 22.48
N PHE A 1048 -50.85 20.12 21.96
CA PHE A 1048 -49.65 19.99 22.76
C PHE A 1048 -49.40 21.23 23.62
N PRO A 1049 -49.35 22.47 23.06
CA PRO A 1049 -49.32 23.69 23.87
C PRO A 1049 -50.55 23.86 24.75
N GLU A 1050 -51.76 23.61 24.24
CA GLU A 1050 -53.00 23.70 25.03
C GLU A 1050 -52.91 22.86 26.32
N TRP A 1051 -52.45 21.62 26.23
CA TRP A 1051 -52.31 20.76 27.40
C TRP A 1051 -51.22 21.25 28.37
N TRP A 1052 -50.11 21.79 27.86
CA TRP A 1052 -49.06 22.40 28.69
C TRP A 1052 -49.52 23.70 29.36
N LEU A 1053 -50.50 24.41 28.78
CA LEU A 1053 -51.18 25.52 29.45
C LEU A 1053 -52.04 25.03 30.62
N GLU A 1054 -52.64 23.84 30.54
CA GLU A 1054 -53.40 23.18 31.62
C GLU A 1054 -52.52 22.61 32.77
N GLN A 1055 -51.25 22.26 32.51
CA GLN A 1055 -50.32 21.68 33.51
C GLN A 1055 -49.63 22.71 34.40
#